data_AF-A0A3N2KSQ5-F1
#
_entry.id   AF-A0A3N2KSQ5-F1
#
_cell.length_a   1.000
_cell.length_b   1.000
_cell.length_c   1.000
_cell.angle_alpha   90.00
_cell.angle_beta   90.00
_cell.angle_gamma   90.00
#
_symmetry.space_group_name_H-M   'P 1'
#
loop_
_entity.id
_entity.type
_entity.pdbx_description
1 polymer ?
#
loop_
_entity_poly.entity_id
_entity_poly.type
_entity_poly.pdbx_seq_one_letter_code
_entity_poly.pdbx_strand_id
1 'polypeptide(L)'
;MKKTLLYCLTAIFALGFASCKEDEIMGPANPAEDYDRMPMTMFRLKENTNVDDDPYGMRVLTDELNSVVLAWYGVSNAAGYEIKFGPESGLTSGKEEDWTNPERLYQWEDGKYSKIVPPDQLTLRIDDLEYEQGYRFAIRVLHPDGNEAHHSKWYGMGNGREWAEQAGLVTEPRYTTPKMVKAEISESNDAFIVTLNVNVIDHVKEVAAKESEYQSVFEDFSKNFDFVSDGTQNDMNTAKFKVDKLVITPSKDTPDATIDSQWLDYQLQPTDFKDGVATFRIGGLTMNAKYEINAVNESKPAIVDARYNSISKPIYGAPGEPILIEHKVWAKDPVPGAVAYDASSLDTIIGNFANNVRLAEGQVFYLEGGKAYYFYENPVIAKGFTLATNPADVAAGKRAKVYMGGIGVRLDEYGAETAELNTANFMFGRQRQAGESDFPIEVGSVVFENIDFDCPLATNFGHQETGVASASGNYFANMYGDGMEVVFESLEVRNCSFQRMIRGFLRVQGKKDKTFRKIVVDGNLFYNCGYFDNNGRGYAWIAGDGAKTTSNIFCDFSWTNNTMYDSPRTALISDNDKDLNYSDNVKWNIRIEGNTFINFSTRSSGRNFFQTRYVPGGSYYSFQRNLIVIARDEADSRSIYQTGADIRTIKGNGEFSFRVKDNYSVGCQDSHDKDDKIFTGSQFSNAKNSFGSLTWNPGNLGEKDDLKVKALTDDNGKVLRATDLFTSPNPPYTAYDASKPNPKDHEAPADIYNALRYKTLPSIIVEKNIGDPRWRN
;
A
#
# COMPACT_ATOMS: atom_id res chain seq x y z
N MET A 1 44.74 29.82 49.21
CA MET A 1 44.19 29.76 47.84
C MET A 1 44.05 28.32 47.32
N LYS A 2 43.33 27.43 48.03
CA LYS A 2 43.07 26.03 47.56
C LYS A 2 41.64 25.52 47.81
N LYS A 3 40.79 26.27 48.53
CA LYS A 3 39.41 25.86 48.83
C LYS A 3 38.37 26.57 47.95
N THR A 4 38.58 27.83 47.58
CA THR A 4 37.65 28.60 46.72
C THR A 4 37.61 28.08 45.27
N LEU A 5 38.75 27.64 44.72
CA LEU A 5 38.81 27.02 43.39
C LEU A 5 38.11 25.65 43.37
N LEU A 6 38.21 24.88 44.46
CA LEU A 6 37.56 23.58 44.59
C LEU A 6 36.03 23.74 44.68
N TYR A 7 35.52 24.69 45.48
CA TYR A 7 34.09 24.99 45.55
C TYR A 7 33.53 25.57 44.25
N CYS A 8 34.30 26.37 43.50
CA CYS A 8 33.89 26.81 42.16
C CYS A 8 33.85 25.65 41.15
N LEU A 9 34.80 24.70 41.22
CA LEU A 9 34.78 23.50 40.37
C LEU A 9 33.64 22.54 40.72
N THR A 10 33.28 22.38 42.00
CA THR A 10 32.13 21.56 42.41
C THR A 10 30.80 22.24 42.02
N ALA A 11 30.71 23.57 42.07
CA ALA A 11 29.54 24.30 41.58
C ALA A 11 29.40 24.25 40.05
N ILE A 12 30.51 24.25 39.29
CA ILE A 12 30.51 24.08 37.83
C ILE A 12 30.15 22.64 37.43
N PHE A 13 30.58 21.63 38.18
CA PHE A 13 30.16 20.23 37.96
C PHE A 13 28.68 20.00 38.32
N ALA A 14 28.14 20.69 39.33
CA ALA A 14 26.71 20.64 39.66
C ALA A 14 25.83 21.37 38.62
N LEU A 15 26.37 22.40 37.95
CA LEU A 15 25.70 23.10 36.85
C LEU A 15 25.88 22.42 35.48
N GLY A 16 26.85 21.52 35.35
CA GLY A 16 27.10 20.73 34.13
C GLY A 16 26.04 19.67 33.82
N PHE A 17 25.18 19.33 34.78
CA PHE A 17 24.01 18.45 34.56
C PHE A 17 22.74 19.22 34.15
N ALA A 18 22.81 20.54 33.99
CA ALA A 18 21.67 21.39 33.62
C ALA A 18 21.95 22.26 32.38
N SER A 19 22.73 21.74 31.42
CA SER A 19 23.01 22.42 30.15
C SER A 19 22.88 21.48 28.95
N CYS A 20 21.66 20.99 28.71
CA CYS A 20 21.13 20.78 27.38
C CYS A 20 19.82 21.57 27.32
N LYS A 21 19.77 22.61 26.49
CA LYS A 21 18.49 23.18 26.05
C LYS A 21 18.27 22.70 24.63
N GLU A 22 17.19 21.94 24.42
CA GLU A 22 16.18 22.18 23.39
C GLU A 22 15.02 21.16 23.59
N ASP A 23 13.96 21.66 24.22
CA ASP A 23 12.53 21.39 23.97
C ASP A 23 12.01 19.95 23.77
N GLU A 24 12.20 19.10 24.77
CA GLU A 24 11.22 18.04 25.08
C GLU A 24 10.76 18.18 26.53
N ILE A 25 9.44 18.21 26.74
CA ILE A 25 8.84 18.06 28.06
C ILE A 25 9.06 16.60 28.48
N MET A 26 10.27 16.29 28.94
CA MET A 26 10.49 15.20 29.87
C MET A 26 9.80 15.61 31.17
N GLY A 27 8.56 15.16 31.35
CA GLY A 27 7.88 15.25 32.64
C GLY A 27 8.81 14.73 33.74
N PRO A 28 8.80 15.30 34.94
CA PRO A 28 9.70 14.88 36.00
C PRO A 28 9.44 13.40 36.30
N ALA A 29 10.41 12.53 35.95
CA ALA A 29 10.47 11.18 36.48
C ALA A 29 10.34 11.29 38.00
N ASN A 30 9.35 10.62 38.59
CA ASN A 30 9.22 10.54 40.04
C ASN A 30 10.42 9.75 40.55
N PRO A 31 11.47 10.38 41.13
CA PRO A 31 12.72 9.67 41.41
C PRO A 31 12.51 8.54 42.40
N ALA A 32 11.48 8.66 43.27
CA ALA A 32 11.12 7.65 44.27
C ALA A 32 10.58 6.33 43.67
N GLU A 33 10.02 6.34 42.46
CA GLU A 33 9.49 5.13 41.80
C GLU A 33 10.55 4.37 40.99
N ASP A 34 11.64 5.02 40.59
CA ASP A 34 12.70 4.42 39.76
C ASP A 34 13.88 3.86 40.59
N TYR A 35 14.00 4.18 41.89
CA TYR A 35 15.12 3.69 42.72
C TYR A 35 15.06 2.18 43.04
N ASP A 36 13.87 1.60 43.09
CA ASP A 36 13.66 0.17 43.39
C ASP A 36 13.55 -0.70 42.13
N ARG A 37 13.72 -0.10 40.93
CA ARG A 37 13.57 -0.80 39.64
C ARG A 37 14.89 -1.39 39.14
N MET A 38 14.83 -2.59 38.54
CA MET A 38 15.99 -3.15 37.83
C MET A 38 16.40 -2.27 36.64
N PRO A 39 17.72 -2.14 36.36
CA PRO A 39 18.19 -1.53 35.11
C PRO A 39 17.63 -2.24 33.88
N MET A 40 17.32 -1.48 32.83
CA MET A 40 16.95 -2.08 31.54
C MET A 40 18.15 -2.81 30.92
N THR A 41 17.86 -3.94 30.27
CA THR A 41 18.79 -4.57 29.32
C THR A 41 18.40 -4.18 27.89
N MET A 42 19.26 -4.50 26.93
CA MET A 42 19.01 -4.32 25.50
C MET A 42 19.51 -5.55 24.74
N PHE A 43 18.86 -5.85 23.62
CA PHE A 43 19.41 -6.81 22.66
C PHE A 43 20.71 -6.28 22.06
N ARG A 44 21.66 -7.17 21.76
CA ARG A 44 22.93 -6.85 21.11
C ARG A 44 22.72 -6.77 19.61
N LEU A 45 22.68 -5.55 19.09
CA LEU A 45 22.43 -5.25 17.68
C LEU A 45 23.58 -4.40 17.14
N LYS A 46 23.79 -4.41 15.83
CA LYS A 46 24.86 -3.60 15.17
C LYS A 46 24.81 -2.14 15.63
N GLU A 47 23.60 -1.61 15.78
CA GLU A 47 23.32 -0.24 16.15
C GLU A 47 23.87 0.15 17.53
N ASN A 48 24.01 -0.80 18.47
CA ASN A 48 24.51 -0.55 19.82
C ASN A 48 25.87 -1.20 20.13
N THR A 49 26.29 -2.20 19.35
CA THR A 49 27.64 -2.75 19.43
C THR A 49 28.63 -1.97 18.56
N ASN A 50 28.14 -1.32 17.50
CA ASN A 50 28.95 -0.75 16.41
C ASN A 50 29.91 -1.79 15.79
N VAL A 51 29.51 -3.06 15.79
CA VAL A 51 30.23 -4.18 15.20
C VAL A 51 29.37 -4.78 14.10
N ASP A 52 29.91 -4.77 12.88
CA ASP A 52 29.34 -5.50 11.75
C ASP A 52 29.42 -7.01 12.00
N ASP A 53 28.36 -7.73 11.69
CA ASP A 53 28.27 -9.19 11.80
C ASP A 53 28.72 -9.76 13.15
N ASP A 54 28.33 -9.12 14.28
CA ASP A 54 28.68 -9.57 15.63
C ASP A 54 28.28 -11.05 15.83
N PRO A 55 29.23 -12.00 15.94
CA PRO A 55 28.91 -13.42 16.11
C PRO A 55 28.31 -13.72 17.49
N TYR A 56 28.32 -12.75 18.40
CA TYR A 56 27.66 -12.79 19.70
C TYR A 56 26.43 -11.87 19.76
N GLY A 57 26.06 -11.26 18.63
CA GLY A 57 24.88 -10.43 18.48
C GLY A 57 23.63 -11.22 18.09
N MET A 58 22.50 -10.55 18.20
CA MET A 58 21.22 -11.00 17.68
C MET A 58 21.29 -11.11 16.16
N ARG A 59 20.84 -12.23 15.60
CA ARG A 59 20.99 -12.54 14.16
C ARG A 59 20.04 -13.62 13.66
N VAL A 60 19.86 -13.67 12.35
CA VAL A 60 19.29 -14.80 11.62
C VAL A 60 20.38 -15.84 11.38
N LEU A 61 20.04 -17.13 11.52
CA LEU A 61 20.92 -18.24 11.14
C LEU A 61 20.72 -18.52 9.65
N THR A 62 21.57 -17.92 8.81
CA THR A 62 21.42 -17.92 7.34
C THR A 62 21.53 -19.30 6.69
N ASP A 63 22.15 -20.26 7.38
CA ASP A 63 22.25 -21.67 6.99
C ASP A 63 20.95 -22.45 7.22
N GLU A 64 20.12 -22.00 8.16
CA GLU A 64 18.81 -22.56 8.46
C GLU A 64 17.65 -21.71 7.89
N LEU A 65 17.95 -20.47 7.47
CA LEU A 65 17.08 -19.50 6.81
C LEU A 65 15.94 -18.94 7.67
N ASN A 66 15.32 -19.73 8.56
CA ASN A 66 14.19 -19.32 9.39
C ASN A 66 14.39 -19.46 10.92
N SER A 67 15.61 -19.70 11.36
CA SER A 67 15.95 -19.70 12.79
C SER A 67 16.66 -18.40 13.17
N VAL A 68 16.46 -17.94 14.40
CA VAL A 68 17.10 -16.74 14.93
C VAL A 68 17.76 -17.01 16.28
N VAL A 69 18.81 -16.26 16.56
CA VAL A 69 19.44 -16.18 17.88
C VAL A 69 19.25 -14.77 18.41
N LEU A 70 18.61 -14.67 19.58
CA LEU A 70 18.58 -13.45 20.39
C LEU A 70 19.78 -13.45 21.33
N ALA A 71 20.37 -12.29 21.53
CA ALA A 71 21.46 -12.08 22.49
C ALA A 71 21.30 -10.71 23.15
N TRP A 72 21.58 -10.60 24.45
CA TRP A 72 21.40 -9.36 25.22
C TRP A 72 22.50 -9.15 26.27
N TYR A 73 22.52 -7.98 26.88
CA TYR A 73 23.47 -7.65 27.94
C TYR A 73 22.99 -8.16 29.30
N GLY A 74 23.86 -8.85 30.04
CA GLY A 74 23.53 -9.31 31.38
C GLY A 74 23.41 -8.15 32.39
N VAL A 75 22.47 -8.26 33.32
CA VAL A 75 22.29 -7.31 34.43
C VAL A 75 22.57 -8.00 35.76
N SER A 76 23.47 -7.42 36.55
CA SER A 76 23.84 -7.93 37.87
C SER A 76 22.63 -8.02 38.79
N ASN A 77 22.54 -9.12 39.56
CA ASN A 77 21.45 -9.41 40.50
C ASN A 77 20.06 -9.57 39.86
N ALA A 78 19.97 -9.78 38.53
CA ALA A 78 18.70 -10.14 37.92
C ALA A 78 18.19 -11.50 38.42
N ALA A 79 16.87 -11.63 38.56
CA ALA A 79 16.21 -12.92 38.81
C ALA A 79 16.09 -13.75 37.51
N GLY A 80 16.21 -13.09 36.37
CA GLY A 80 16.02 -13.64 35.03
C GLY A 80 15.63 -12.55 34.05
N TYR A 81 15.27 -12.97 32.84
CA TYR A 81 14.79 -12.08 31.79
C TYR A 81 13.47 -12.61 31.24
N GLU A 82 12.53 -11.71 30.96
CA GLU A 82 11.29 -12.04 30.29
C GLU A 82 11.31 -11.51 28.86
N ILE A 83 10.98 -12.36 27.90
CA ILE A 83 11.06 -12.08 26.47
C ILE A 83 9.69 -12.30 25.82
N LYS A 84 9.29 -11.38 24.95
CA LYS A 84 8.09 -11.45 24.10
C LYS A 84 8.49 -11.25 22.64
N PHE A 85 7.77 -11.87 21.72
CA PHE A 85 7.95 -11.59 20.30
C PHE A 85 6.70 -11.91 19.49
N GLY A 86 6.67 -11.38 18.28
CA GLY A 86 5.62 -11.65 17.30
C GLY A 86 5.95 -11.03 15.95
N PRO A 87 5.08 -11.21 14.94
CA PRO A 87 5.26 -10.58 13.64
C PRO A 87 5.38 -9.05 13.78
N GLU A 88 6.28 -8.46 12.99
CA GLU A 88 6.54 -7.02 12.99
C GLU A 88 5.28 -6.19 12.78
N SER A 89 4.36 -6.69 11.97
CA SER A 89 3.10 -6.04 11.61
C SER A 89 2.26 -5.60 12.79
N GLY A 90 2.22 -6.40 13.84
CA GLY A 90 1.37 -6.15 15.01
C GLY A 90 2.03 -5.30 16.09
N LEU A 91 3.33 -5.03 16.00
CA LEU A 91 4.18 -4.65 17.14
C LEU A 91 5.03 -3.39 16.91
N THR A 92 4.64 -2.55 15.95
CA THR A 92 5.40 -1.35 15.54
C THR A 92 4.78 -0.03 16.02
N SER A 93 3.65 -0.04 16.72
CA SER A 93 2.98 1.21 17.10
C SER A 93 3.63 1.96 18.28
N GLY A 94 4.46 1.28 19.08
CA GLY A 94 4.96 1.81 20.35
C GLY A 94 4.04 1.58 21.55
N LYS A 95 2.83 1.04 21.35
CA LYS A 95 1.81 0.90 22.40
C LYS A 95 1.92 -0.41 23.16
N GLU A 96 1.68 -0.38 24.47
CA GLU A 96 1.69 -1.58 25.31
C GLU A 96 0.56 -2.57 24.96
N GLU A 97 -0.59 -2.08 24.48
CA GLU A 97 -1.72 -2.90 24.04
C GLU A 97 -1.32 -3.93 22.97
N ASP A 98 -0.43 -3.55 22.06
CA ASP A 98 0.09 -4.43 21.01
C ASP A 98 0.87 -5.61 21.60
N TRP A 99 1.63 -5.34 22.66
CA TRP A 99 2.50 -6.29 23.38
C TRP A 99 1.81 -7.04 24.52
N THR A 100 0.49 -6.86 24.63
CA THR A 100 -0.39 -7.62 25.51
C THR A 100 -1.48 -8.36 24.74
N ASN A 101 -1.66 -8.07 23.45
CA ASN A 101 -2.62 -8.75 22.58
C ASN A 101 -2.13 -10.15 22.15
N PRO A 102 -2.80 -11.24 22.58
CA PRO A 102 -2.46 -12.61 22.20
C PRO A 102 -2.46 -12.89 20.68
N GLU A 103 -3.25 -12.16 19.90
CA GLU A 103 -3.36 -12.36 18.44
C GLU A 103 -2.12 -11.84 17.68
N ARG A 104 -1.31 -11.01 18.33
CA ARG A 104 -0.12 -10.38 17.76
C ARG A 104 1.18 -11.00 18.26
N LEU A 105 1.11 -11.81 19.31
CA LEU A 105 2.26 -12.42 19.94
C LEU A 105 2.35 -13.90 19.58
N TYR A 106 3.58 -14.39 19.49
CA TYR A 106 3.82 -15.81 19.34
C TYR A 106 3.57 -16.53 20.67
N GLN A 107 2.87 -17.65 20.61
CA GLN A 107 2.63 -18.51 21.77
C GLN A 107 3.77 -19.52 21.89
N TRP A 108 4.45 -19.54 23.03
CA TRP A 108 5.46 -20.54 23.37
C TRP A 108 4.81 -21.90 23.65
N GLU A 109 5.62 -22.98 23.61
CA GLU A 109 5.14 -24.36 23.84
C GLU A 109 4.42 -24.57 25.18
N ASP A 110 4.71 -23.75 26.20
CA ASP A 110 4.06 -23.78 27.51
C ASP A 110 2.71 -23.04 27.54
N GLY A 111 2.24 -22.56 26.38
CA GLY A 111 0.98 -21.85 26.20
C GLY A 111 1.04 -20.36 26.55
N LYS A 112 2.20 -19.82 26.92
CA LYS A 112 2.35 -18.40 27.27
C LYS A 112 2.79 -17.56 26.08
N TYR A 113 2.59 -16.24 26.19
CA TYR A 113 3.03 -15.27 25.18
C TYR A 113 4.35 -14.56 25.56
N SER A 114 4.96 -14.97 26.67
CA SER A 114 6.30 -14.57 27.08
C SER A 114 7.08 -15.77 27.61
N LYS A 115 8.40 -15.70 27.51
CA LYS A 115 9.33 -16.72 27.99
C LYS A 115 10.26 -16.11 29.03
N ILE A 116 10.32 -16.74 30.19
CA ILE A 116 11.26 -16.37 31.25
C ILE A 116 12.49 -17.28 31.15
N VAL A 117 13.66 -16.67 31.14
CA VAL A 117 14.97 -17.36 31.12
C VAL A 117 15.79 -16.99 32.35
N PRO A 118 16.63 -17.90 32.86
CA PRO A 118 17.42 -17.66 34.08
C PRO A 118 18.49 -16.58 33.85
N PRO A 119 19.02 -15.95 34.91
CA PRO A 119 19.86 -14.75 34.80
C PRO A 119 21.25 -15.02 34.19
N ASP A 120 21.70 -16.26 34.17
CA ASP A 120 22.94 -16.72 33.53
C ASP A 120 22.77 -17.03 32.04
N GLN A 121 21.54 -17.15 31.55
CA GLN A 121 21.24 -17.28 30.13
C GLN A 121 21.17 -15.89 29.49
N LEU A 122 22.08 -15.63 28.53
CA LEU A 122 22.16 -14.35 27.80
C LEU A 122 21.90 -14.48 26.29
N THR A 123 21.53 -15.68 25.86
CA THR A 123 21.14 -15.98 24.49
C THR A 123 19.91 -16.88 24.47
N LEU A 124 19.09 -16.75 23.43
CA LEU A 124 17.93 -17.59 23.20
C LEU A 124 17.83 -17.89 21.70
N ARG A 125 17.78 -19.18 21.36
CA ARG A 125 17.50 -19.64 20.01
C ARG A 125 15.99 -19.82 19.84
N ILE A 126 15.47 -19.37 18.71
CA ILE A 126 14.08 -19.56 18.29
C ILE A 126 14.13 -20.16 16.89
N ASP A 127 13.56 -21.35 16.77
CA ASP A 127 13.56 -22.15 15.56
C ASP A 127 12.22 -22.04 14.83
N ASP A 128 12.19 -22.51 13.57
CA ASP A 128 10.97 -22.78 12.82
C ASP A 128 10.04 -21.57 12.60
N LEU A 129 10.62 -20.37 12.49
CA LEU A 129 9.84 -19.18 12.17
C LEU A 129 9.38 -19.21 10.71
N GLU A 130 8.40 -18.37 10.38
CA GLU A 130 8.00 -18.14 9.00
C GLU A 130 9.13 -17.48 8.20
N TYR A 131 9.29 -17.87 6.94
CA TYR A 131 10.28 -17.31 5.99
C TYR A 131 9.91 -15.91 5.50
N GLU A 132 10.91 -15.10 5.12
CA GLU A 132 10.78 -13.72 4.64
C GLU A 132 9.88 -12.83 5.53
N GLN A 133 9.84 -13.13 6.83
CA GLN A 133 8.94 -12.51 7.80
C GLN A 133 9.75 -11.67 8.79
N GLY A 134 9.34 -10.41 8.95
CA GLY A 134 9.83 -9.53 10.01
C GLY A 134 9.22 -9.90 11.35
N TYR A 135 10.06 -9.93 12.39
CA TYR A 135 9.67 -10.14 13.77
C TYR A 135 10.18 -9.01 14.66
N ARG A 136 9.40 -8.68 15.69
CA ARG A 136 9.78 -7.74 16.76
C ARG A 136 9.95 -8.48 18.07
N PHE A 137 10.93 -8.05 18.85
CA PHE A 137 11.31 -8.67 20.10
C PHE A 137 11.34 -7.63 21.22
N ALA A 138 10.81 -7.98 22.38
CA ALA A 138 10.89 -7.18 23.58
C ALA A 138 11.47 -7.99 24.73
N ILE A 139 12.21 -7.32 25.62
CA ILE A 139 12.85 -7.92 26.79
C ILE A 139 12.75 -7.00 28.00
N ARG A 140 12.57 -7.58 29.18
CA ARG A 140 12.75 -6.88 30.46
C ARG A 140 13.51 -7.73 31.47
N VAL A 141 14.10 -7.06 32.44
CA VAL A 141 14.84 -7.67 33.55
C VAL A 141 13.92 -7.88 34.74
N LEU A 142 13.92 -9.09 35.28
CA LEU A 142 13.10 -9.47 36.43
C LEU A 142 13.84 -9.18 37.73
N HIS A 143 13.14 -8.55 38.67
CA HIS A 143 13.67 -8.24 40.00
C HIS A 143 13.58 -9.46 40.94
N PRO A 144 14.57 -9.74 41.81
CA PRO A 144 14.60 -10.90 42.70
C PRO A 144 13.44 -11.03 43.70
N ASP A 145 12.77 -9.94 44.05
CA ASP A 145 11.62 -9.96 44.97
C ASP A 145 10.29 -10.34 44.30
N GLY A 146 10.25 -10.46 42.97
CA GLY A 146 9.04 -10.79 42.21
C GLY A 146 7.99 -9.67 42.14
N ASN A 147 8.29 -8.44 42.58
CA ASN A 147 7.37 -7.32 42.46
C ASN A 147 7.41 -6.73 41.04
N GLU A 148 6.26 -6.73 40.36
CA GLU A 148 6.09 -6.26 38.99
C GLU A 148 6.56 -4.79 38.81
N ALA A 149 6.30 -3.94 39.79
CA ALA A 149 6.72 -2.53 39.76
C ALA A 149 8.25 -2.35 39.80
N HIS A 150 8.97 -3.34 40.34
CA HIS A 150 10.43 -3.33 40.48
C HIS A 150 11.13 -3.96 39.27
N HIS A 151 10.41 -4.60 38.35
CA HIS A 151 10.97 -5.09 37.09
C HIS A 151 11.39 -3.93 36.19
N SER A 152 12.41 -4.11 35.34
CA SER A 152 12.79 -3.05 34.40
C SER A 152 11.64 -2.69 33.48
N LYS A 153 11.67 -1.48 32.91
CA LYS A 153 10.83 -1.19 31.74
C LYS A 153 11.23 -2.13 30.59
N TRP A 154 10.33 -2.30 29.63
CA TRP A 154 10.57 -3.11 28.45
C TRP A 154 11.48 -2.38 27.46
N TYR A 155 12.48 -3.09 26.95
CA TYR A 155 13.24 -2.71 25.77
C TYR A 155 12.65 -3.39 24.53
N GLY A 156 12.66 -2.71 23.38
CA GLY A 156 12.27 -3.29 22.09
C GLY A 156 10.84 -3.00 21.64
N MET A 157 10.05 -2.30 22.47
CA MET A 157 8.64 -1.97 22.20
C MET A 157 8.44 -0.63 21.45
N GLY A 158 9.50 0.03 20.96
CA GLY A 158 9.42 1.35 20.33
C GLY A 158 8.59 1.40 19.03
N ASN A 159 8.18 2.61 18.65
CA ASN A 159 7.30 2.88 17.49
C ASN A 159 8.03 2.91 16.11
N GLY A 160 9.32 2.62 16.10
CA GLY A 160 10.17 2.61 14.91
C GLY A 160 10.73 3.96 14.45
N ARG A 161 10.41 5.08 15.11
CA ARG A 161 11.05 6.39 14.84
C ARG A 161 12.43 6.47 15.48
N GLU A 162 12.56 5.99 16.71
CA GLU A 162 13.81 5.90 17.45
C GLU A 162 14.42 4.51 17.27
N TRP A 163 15.43 4.40 16.41
CA TRP A 163 16.09 3.12 16.10
C TRP A 163 16.64 2.40 17.34
N ALA A 164 16.95 3.16 18.41
CA ALA A 164 17.50 2.62 19.65
C ALA A 164 16.45 1.90 20.52
N GLU A 165 15.15 2.09 20.28
CA GLU A 165 14.07 1.59 21.14
C GLU A 165 13.38 0.32 20.63
N GLN A 166 13.81 -0.19 19.48
CA GLN A 166 13.22 -1.33 18.81
C GLN A 166 14.26 -2.42 18.55
N ALA A 167 13.82 -3.69 18.54
CA ALA A 167 14.64 -4.82 18.12
C ALA A 167 13.85 -5.71 17.18
N GLY A 168 14.41 -6.00 16.01
CA GLY A 168 13.76 -6.84 15.01
C GLY A 168 14.73 -7.57 14.11
N LEU A 169 14.27 -8.68 13.53
CA LEU A 169 14.97 -9.47 12.51
C LEU A 169 13.97 -9.85 11.42
N VAL A 170 14.47 -10.01 10.20
CA VAL A 170 13.69 -10.55 9.08
C VAL A 170 14.32 -11.87 8.68
N THR A 171 13.58 -12.96 8.73
CA THR A 171 14.04 -14.28 8.28
C THR A 171 14.35 -14.29 6.79
N GLU A 172 15.18 -15.22 6.35
CA GLU A 172 15.60 -15.33 4.95
C GLU A 172 14.44 -15.86 4.07
N PRO A 173 14.51 -15.62 2.74
CA PRO A 173 13.59 -16.23 1.79
C PRO A 173 13.62 -17.76 1.86
N ARG A 174 12.44 -18.38 1.70
CA ARG A 174 12.34 -19.83 1.55
C ARG A 174 13.00 -20.26 0.25
N TYR A 175 13.60 -21.45 0.25
CA TYR A 175 14.00 -22.15 -0.97
C TYR A 175 12.81 -22.34 -1.93
N THR A 176 13.09 -22.60 -3.21
CA THR A 176 12.07 -22.75 -4.24
C THR A 176 11.11 -23.88 -3.88
N THR A 177 9.80 -23.59 -3.88
CA THR A 177 8.78 -24.52 -3.40
C THR A 177 7.81 -24.91 -4.52
N PRO A 178 7.51 -26.20 -4.73
CA PRO A 178 6.58 -26.63 -5.77
C PRO A 178 5.14 -26.25 -5.41
N LYS A 179 4.35 -25.79 -6.40
CA LYS A 179 2.95 -25.40 -6.23
C LYS A 179 2.02 -26.61 -6.39
N MET A 180 2.13 -27.52 -5.44
CA MET A 180 1.49 -28.83 -5.39
C MET A 180 -0.04 -28.77 -5.43
N VAL A 181 -0.62 -27.82 -4.68
CA VAL A 181 -2.08 -27.64 -4.57
C VAL A 181 -2.54 -26.56 -5.51
N LYS A 182 -3.65 -26.79 -6.19
CA LYS A 182 -4.45 -25.80 -6.93
C LYS A 182 -5.91 -25.95 -6.50
N ALA A 183 -6.62 -24.83 -6.36
CA ALA A 183 -8.02 -24.83 -5.96
C ALA A 183 -8.84 -23.92 -6.87
N GLU A 184 -9.92 -24.48 -7.41
CA GLU A 184 -10.93 -23.77 -8.19
C GLU A 184 -12.28 -23.84 -7.46
N ILE A 185 -13.16 -22.89 -7.75
CA ILE A 185 -14.52 -22.91 -7.23
C ILE A 185 -15.39 -23.64 -8.25
N SER A 186 -16.21 -24.59 -7.79
CA SER A 186 -17.17 -25.30 -8.64
C SER A 186 -18.14 -24.31 -9.32
N GLU A 187 -18.68 -24.67 -10.48
CA GLU A 187 -19.65 -23.83 -11.22
C GLU A 187 -20.88 -23.43 -10.37
N SER A 188 -21.26 -24.26 -9.40
CA SER A 188 -22.36 -24.03 -8.47
C SER A 188 -22.01 -23.20 -7.23
N ASN A 189 -20.76 -22.77 -7.09
CA ASN A 189 -20.22 -22.02 -5.95
C ASN A 189 -20.47 -22.65 -4.56
N ASP A 190 -20.63 -23.97 -4.48
CA ASP A 190 -20.89 -24.70 -3.23
C ASP A 190 -19.73 -25.61 -2.81
N ALA A 191 -18.67 -25.67 -3.62
CA ALA A 191 -17.51 -26.50 -3.37
C ALA A 191 -16.23 -25.93 -3.97
N PHE A 192 -15.10 -26.37 -3.40
CA PHE A 192 -13.82 -26.29 -4.07
C PHE A 192 -13.55 -27.56 -4.87
N ILE A 193 -12.95 -27.40 -6.04
CA ILE A 193 -12.29 -28.47 -6.78
C ILE A 193 -10.80 -28.32 -6.49
N VAL A 194 -10.30 -29.15 -5.59
CA VAL A 194 -8.89 -29.13 -5.17
C VAL A 194 -8.14 -30.19 -5.94
N THR A 195 -7.11 -29.76 -6.67
CA THR A 195 -6.20 -30.65 -7.40
C THR A 195 -4.84 -30.64 -6.71
N LEU A 196 -4.34 -31.84 -6.41
CA LEU A 196 -3.01 -32.08 -5.88
C LEU A 196 -2.19 -32.86 -6.90
N ASN A 197 -1.11 -32.27 -7.42
CA ASN A 197 -0.19 -32.94 -8.34
C ASN A 197 1.13 -33.24 -7.64
N VAL A 198 1.49 -34.52 -7.48
CA VAL A 198 2.72 -34.96 -6.82
C VAL A 198 3.87 -35.28 -7.76
N ASN A 199 3.68 -35.20 -9.07
CA ASN A 199 4.70 -35.53 -10.05
C ASN A 199 5.81 -34.47 -10.07
N VAL A 200 7.05 -34.86 -9.79
CA VAL A 200 8.16 -33.91 -9.64
C VAL A 200 8.45 -33.19 -10.97
N ILE A 201 8.44 -33.91 -12.10
CA ILE A 201 8.71 -33.33 -13.43
C ILE A 201 7.78 -32.18 -13.79
N ASP A 202 6.51 -32.23 -13.38
CA ASP A 202 5.54 -31.19 -13.71
C ASP A 202 5.94 -29.87 -13.03
N HIS A 203 6.35 -29.94 -11.77
CA HIS A 203 6.83 -28.77 -11.01
C HIS A 203 8.19 -28.28 -11.46
N VAL A 204 9.09 -29.18 -11.87
CA VAL A 204 10.38 -28.82 -12.47
C VAL A 204 10.15 -27.96 -13.73
N LYS A 205 9.19 -28.37 -14.58
CA LYS A 205 8.82 -27.63 -15.79
C LYS A 205 8.15 -26.28 -15.49
N GLU A 206 7.39 -26.17 -14.40
CA GLU A 206 6.77 -24.92 -13.97
C GLU A 206 7.81 -23.91 -13.45
N VAL A 207 8.88 -24.37 -12.80
CA VAL A 207 9.90 -23.50 -12.17
C VAL A 207 11.04 -23.16 -13.12
N ALA A 208 11.52 -24.12 -13.90
CA ALA A 208 12.68 -23.91 -14.77
C ALA A 208 12.33 -23.03 -15.97
N ALA A 209 13.18 -22.05 -16.28
CA ALA A 209 12.95 -21.17 -17.44
C ALA A 209 13.22 -21.90 -18.77
N LYS A 210 14.01 -22.98 -18.73
CA LYS A 210 14.42 -23.79 -19.89
C LYS A 210 14.81 -25.21 -19.48
N GLU A 211 14.74 -26.16 -20.41
CA GLU A 211 15.04 -27.58 -20.17
C GLU A 211 16.43 -27.83 -19.58
N SER A 212 17.43 -27.03 -19.94
CA SER A 212 18.79 -27.19 -19.41
C SER A 212 18.91 -26.98 -17.89
N GLU A 213 17.89 -26.38 -17.26
CA GLU A 213 17.85 -26.13 -15.81
C GLU A 213 17.10 -27.23 -15.03
N TYR A 214 16.48 -28.20 -15.72
CA TYR A 214 15.63 -29.21 -15.07
C TYR A 214 16.38 -30.01 -14.02
N GLN A 215 17.62 -30.41 -14.33
CA GLN A 215 18.44 -31.19 -13.39
C GLN A 215 18.78 -30.40 -12.13
N SER A 216 19.15 -29.11 -12.25
CA SER A 216 19.44 -28.26 -11.09
C SER A 216 18.21 -28.01 -10.22
N VAL A 217 17.03 -27.84 -10.82
CA VAL A 217 15.77 -27.66 -10.07
C VAL A 217 15.39 -28.97 -9.37
N PHE A 218 15.55 -30.11 -10.03
CA PHE A 218 15.30 -31.42 -9.43
C PHE A 218 16.23 -31.68 -8.23
N GLU A 219 17.52 -31.35 -8.35
CA GLU A 219 18.49 -31.46 -7.25
C GLU A 219 18.11 -30.56 -6.07
N ASP A 220 17.72 -29.30 -6.33
CA ASP A 220 17.25 -28.38 -5.28
C ASP A 220 15.99 -28.92 -4.58
N PHE A 221 15.02 -29.44 -5.33
CA PHE A 221 13.84 -30.08 -4.75
C PHE A 221 14.20 -31.31 -3.90
N SER A 222 15.11 -32.17 -4.37
CA SER A 222 15.53 -33.36 -3.62
C SER A 222 16.27 -33.05 -2.32
N LYS A 223 16.89 -31.86 -2.23
CA LYS A 223 17.59 -31.38 -1.03
C LYS A 223 16.61 -30.91 0.03
N ASN A 224 15.54 -30.23 -0.38
CA ASN A 224 14.64 -29.53 0.53
C ASN A 224 13.35 -30.30 0.83
N PHE A 225 12.91 -31.21 -0.06
CA PHE A 225 11.65 -31.96 0.06
C PHE A 225 11.88 -33.46 0.01
N ASP A 226 11.00 -34.20 0.70
CA ASP A 226 11.04 -35.65 0.69
C ASP A 226 10.30 -36.19 -0.54
N PHE A 227 10.85 -37.24 -1.14
CA PHE A 227 10.21 -38.01 -2.21
C PHE A 227 9.70 -39.35 -1.69
N VAL A 228 8.69 -39.90 -2.36
CA VAL A 228 8.19 -41.24 -2.08
C VAL A 228 9.31 -42.27 -2.33
N SER A 229 9.60 -43.11 -1.33
CA SER A 229 10.60 -44.19 -1.46
C SER A 229 9.99 -45.46 -2.07
N ASP A 230 9.79 -45.47 -3.38
CA ASP A 230 9.21 -46.58 -4.15
C ASP A 230 10.16 -47.16 -5.23
N GLY A 231 11.39 -46.65 -5.29
CA GLY A 231 12.41 -47.05 -6.27
C GLY A 231 12.52 -46.11 -7.47
N THR A 232 11.63 -45.12 -7.63
CA THR A 232 11.68 -44.12 -8.71
C THR A 232 12.22 -42.76 -8.27
N GLN A 233 12.52 -42.58 -6.98
CA GLN A 233 12.87 -41.28 -6.39
C GLN A 233 14.10 -40.58 -6.99
N ASN A 234 14.96 -41.31 -7.71
CA ASN A 234 16.17 -40.78 -8.32
C ASN A 234 15.99 -40.37 -9.81
N ASP A 235 14.78 -40.53 -10.38
CA ASP A 235 14.47 -40.12 -11.75
C ASP A 235 13.39 -39.04 -11.75
N MET A 236 13.74 -37.83 -12.18
CA MET A 236 12.83 -36.69 -12.19
C MET A 236 11.49 -36.95 -12.91
N ASN A 237 11.48 -37.83 -13.92
CA ASN A 237 10.30 -38.11 -14.74
C ASN A 237 9.29 -39.01 -14.04
N THR A 238 9.71 -39.73 -13.01
CA THR A 238 8.91 -40.74 -12.31
C THR A 238 8.86 -40.54 -10.79
N ALA A 239 9.74 -39.70 -10.25
CA ALA A 239 9.75 -39.31 -8.85
C ALA A 239 8.48 -38.54 -8.47
N LYS A 240 8.03 -38.76 -7.23
CA LYS A 240 6.87 -38.10 -6.64
C LYS A 240 7.24 -37.46 -5.31
N PHE A 241 6.76 -36.25 -5.09
CA PHE A 241 6.82 -35.61 -3.78
C PHE A 241 6.00 -36.42 -2.75
N LYS A 242 6.52 -36.52 -1.53
CA LYS A 242 5.79 -37.13 -0.42
C LYS A 242 4.81 -36.12 0.18
N VAL A 243 3.52 -36.42 0.14
CA VAL A 243 2.47 -35.64 0.80
C VAL A 243 1.58 -36.60 1.57
N ASP A 244 1.38 -36.33 2.86
CA ASP A 244 0.64 -37.24 3.75
C ASP A 244 -0.82 -36.78 3.92
N LYS A 245 -1.09 -35.47 3.91
CA LYS A 245 -2.45 -34.96 4.13
C LYS A 245 -2.78 -33.65 3.43
N LEU A 246 -4.08 -33.42 3.29
CA LEU A 246 -4.70 -32.17 2.90
C LEU A 246 -5.43 -31.56 4.10
N VAL A 247 -5.10 -30.32 4.44
CA VAL A 247 -5.71 -29.58 5.56
C VAL A 247 -6.40 -28.35 5.01
N ILE A 248 -7.70 -28.24 5.25
CA ILE A 248 -8.51 -27.10 4.83
C ILE A 248 -9.21 -26.51 6.05
N THR A 249 -8.90 -25.25 6.36
CA THR A 249 -9.44 -24.55 7.54
C THR A 249 -10.04 -23.21 7.15
N PRO A 250 -11.05 -22.72 7.89
CA PRO A 250 -11.48 -21.33 7.77
C PRO A 250 -10.30 -20.36 7.90
N SER A 251 -10.26 -19.33 7.08
CA SER A 251 -9.22 -18.31 7.18
C SER A 251 -9.44 -17.42 8.41
N LYS A 252 -8.40 -16.68 8.79
CA LYS A 252 -8.47 -15.69 9.86
C LYS A 252 -9.46 -14.54 9.59
N ASP A 253 -9.83 -14.32 8.33
CA ASP A 253 -10.87 -13.34 7.97
C ASP A 253 -12.28 -13.84 8.33
N THR A 254 -12.50 -15.16 8.34
CA THR A 254 -13.81 -15.76 8.59
C THR A 254 -13.66 -17.02 9.48
N PRO A 255 -13.19 -16.88 10.73
CA PRO A 255 -12.78 -18.01 11.57
C PRO A 255 -13.93 -18.93 11.97
N ASP A 256 -15.16 -18.41 12.03
CA ASP A 256 -16.36 -19.16 12.42
C ASP A 256 -17.03 -19.92 11.25
N ALA A 257 -16.40 -19.91 10.07
CA ALA A 257 -16.94 -20.62 8.90
C ALA A 257 -16.88 -22.14 9.08
N THR A 258 -17.83 -22.85 8.48
CA THR A 258 -17.92 -24.32 8.54
C THR A 258 -17.27 -24.99 7.34
N ILE A 259 -16.83 -26.23 7.51
CA ILE A 259 -16.41 -27.15 6.45
C ILE A 259 -16.76 -28.57 6.89
N ASP A 260 -16.94 -29.52 5.96
CA ASP A 260 -17.10 -30.92 6.33
C ASP A 260 -15.85 -31.39 7.11
N SER A 261 -16.05 -31.98 8.29
CA SER A 261 -14.99 -32.23 9.27
C SER A 261 -13.85 -33.11 8.77
N GLN A 262 -14.10 -33.95 7.75
CA GLN A 262 -13.07 -34.79 7.13
C GLN A 262 -11.93 -33.98 6.51
N TRP A 263 -12.20 -32.75 6.06
CA TRP A 263 -11.23 -31.91 5.36
C TRP A 263 -10.31 -31.11 6.30
N LEU A 264 -10.65 -31.06 7.59
CA LEU A 264 -9.82 -30.41 8.60
C LEU A 264 -8.47 -31.14 8.79
N ASP A 265 -8.41 -32.43 8.46
CA ASP A 265 -7.21 -33.27 8.56
C ASP A 265 -7.33 -34.51 7.65
N TYR A 266 -7.51 -34.32 6.34
CA TYR A 266 -7.75 -35.42 5.42
C TYR A 266 -6.45 -36.19 5.11
N GLN A 267 -6.38 -37.43 5.57
CA GLN A 267 -5.24 -38.33 5.37
C GLN A 267 -5.27 -38.94 3.95
N LEU A 268 -4.32 -38.53 3.10
CA LEU A 268 -4.25 -38.95 1.71
C LEU A 268 -3.95 -40.45 1.60
N GLN A 269 -4.68 -41.13 0.74
CA GLN A 269 -4.51 -42.55 0.46
C GLN A 269 -3.90 -42.75 -0.93
N PRO A 270 -3.13 -43.83 -1.16
CA PRO A 270 -2.64 -44.15 -2.50
C PRO A 270 -3.74 -44.25 -3.56
N THR A 271 -4.96 -44.63 -3.16
CA THR A 271 -6.13 -44.73 -4.03
C THR A 271 -6.72 -43.39 -4.46
N ASP A 272 -6.35 -42.29 -3.79
CA ASP A 272 -6.80 -40.94 -4.17
C ASP A 272 -6.13 -40.46 -5.46
N PHE A 273 -4.97 -41.03 -5.79
CA PHE A 273 -4.15 -40.60 -6.91
C PHE A 273 -4.37 -41.48 -8.13
N LYS A 274 -4.55 -40.82 -9.28
CA LYS A 274 -4.42 -41.41 -10.60
C LYS A 274 -3.27 -40.72 -11.33
N ASP A 275 -2.26 -41.50 -11.71
CA ASP A 275 -1.05 -40.99 -12.40
C ASP A 275 -0.36 -39.82 -11.67
N GLY A 276 -0.36 -39.87 -10.32
CA GLY A 276 0.25 -38.84 -9.48
C GLY A 276 -0.57 -37.56 -9.30
N VAL A 277 -1.84 -37.57 -9.73
CA VAL A 277 -2.77 -36.45 -9.54
C VAL A 277 -3.99 -36.93 -8.76
N ALA A 278 -4.36 -36.19 -7.72
CA ALA A 278 -5.61 -36.38 -6.98
C ALA A 278 -6.51 -35.16 -7.17
N THR A 279 -7.82 -35.39 -7.29
CA THR A 279 -8.82 -34.32 -7.41
C THR A 279 -9.95 -34.58 -6.42
N PHE A 280 -10.21 -33.58 -5.57
CA PHE A 280 -11.22 -33.64 -4.52
C PHE A 280 -12.29 -32.59 -4.75
N ARG A 281 -13.54 -32.96 -4.47
CA ARG A 281 -14.65 -32.02 -4.36
C ARG A 281 -14.93 -31.75 -2.89
N ILE A 282 -14.58 -30.56 -2.42
CA ILE A 282 -14.65 -30.15 -1.02
C ILE A 282 -15.98 -29.46 -0.76
N GLY A 283 -16.84 -30.04 0.09
CA GLY A 283 -18.15 -29.51 0.46
C GLY A 283 -18.24 -29.03 1.92
N GLY A 284 -19.46 -28.67 2.35
CA GLY A 284 -19.74 -28.19 3.71
C GLY A 284 -19.32 -26.75 3.98
N LEU A 285 -18.94 -26.02 2.94
CA LEU A 285 -18.40 -24.67 3.02
C LEU A 285 -19.50 -23.64 3.30
N THR A 286 -19.24 -22.73 4.22
CA THR A 286 -20.04 -21.52 4.44
C THR A 286 -19.89 -20.57 3.25
N MET A 287 -21.02 -20.15 2.70
CA MET A 287 -21.07 -19.17 1.62
C MET A 287 -20.42 -17.85 2.06
N ASN A 288 -19.71 -17.16 1.16
CA ASN A 288 -19.01 -15.89 1.40
C ASN A 288 -17.86 -15.93 2.40
N ALA A 289 -17.46 -17.13 2.84
CA ALA A 289 -16.30 -17.32 3.70
C ALA A 289 -15.03 -17.61 2.89
N LYS A 290 -13.88 -17.45 3.54
CA LYS A 290 -12.55 -17.75 2.98
C LYS A 290 -11.94 -18.94 3.72
N TYR A 291 -11.18 -19.73 2.97
CA TYR A 291 -10.54 -20.94 3.48
C TYR A 291 -9.08 -21.00 3.07
N GLU A 292 -8.26 -21.47 3.98
CA GLU A 292 -6.86 -21.82 3.75
C GLU A 292 -6.78 -23.30 3.38
N ILE A 293 -5.99 -23.62 2.35
CA ILE A 293 -5.82 -24.98 1.82
C ILE A 293 -4.32 -25.29 1.82
N ASN A 294 -3.92 -26.35 2.52
CA ASN A 294 -2.53 -26.77 2.69
C ASN A 294 -2.34 -28.24 2.32
N ALA A 295 -1.27 -28.54 1.56
CA ALA A 295 -0.71 -29.88 1.45
C ALA A 295 0.47 -30.02 2.41
N VAL A 296 0.46 -31.08 3.22
CA VAL A 296 1.40 -31.26 4.34
C VAL A 296 2.14 -32.60 4.22
N ASN A 297 3.46 -32.55 4.41
CA ASN A 297 4.32 -33.69 4.66
C ASN A 297 4.62 -33.79 6.16
N GLU A 298 4.05 -34.80 6.82
CA GLU A 298 4.15 -35.00 8.27
C GLU A 298 5.54 -35.49 8.71
N SER A 299 6.42 -35.83 7.76
CA SER A 299 7.82 -36.18 8.08
C SER A 299 8.68 -34.97 8.42
N LYS A 300 8.19 -33.75 8.15
CA LYS A 300 8.84 -32.51 8.58
C LYS A 300 8.22 -32.07 9.91
N PRO A 301 9.02 -31.91 10.98
CA PRO A 301 8.51 -31.56 12.31
C PRO A 301 7.98 -30.12 12.38
N ALA A 302 8.63 -29.20 11.66
CA ALA A 302 8.24 -27.80 11.61
C ALA A 302 7.11 -27.59 10.58
N ILE A 303 6.00 -26.97 10.99
CA ILE A 303 4.84 -26.74 10.09
C ILE A 303 5.21 -25.86 8.89
N VAL A 304 6.14 -24.93 9.07
CA VAL A 304 6.64 -24.03 8.03
C VAL A 304 7.37 -24.78 6.92
N ASP A 305 8.02 -25.89 7.24
CA ASP A 305 8.68 -26.78 6.27
C ASP A 305 7.76 -27.89 5.76
N ALA A 306 6.84 -28.36 6.60
CA ALA A 306 5.88 -29.42 6.27
C ALA A 306 4.90 -29.00 5.17
N ARG A 307 4.53 -27.71 5.12
CA ARG A 307 3.65 -27.16 4.09
C ARG A 307 4.42 -26.97 2.78
N TYR A 308 3.87 -27.47 1.68
CA TYR A 308 4.35 -27.14 0.34
C TYR A 308 3.91 -25.71 -0.03
N ASN A 309 2.73 -25.53 -0.59
CA ASN A 309 2.14 -24.22 -0.81
C ASN A 309 0.82 -24.08 -0.07
N SER A 310 0.55 -22.87 0.40
CA SER A 310 -0.73 -22.46 0.99
C SER A 310 -1.52 -21.67 -0.03
N ILE A 311 -2.82 -21.94 -0.14
CA ILE A 311 -3.74 -21.16 -0.95
C ILE A 311 -4.85 -20.64 -0.04
N SER A 312 -5.26 -19.39 -0.26
CA SER A 312 -6.53 -18.88 0.25
C SER A 312 -7.54 -18.76 -0.87
N LYS A 313 -8.75 -19.30 -0.67
CA LYS A 313 -9.86 -19.14 -1.61
C LYS A 313 -11.16 -18.74 -0.90
N PRO A 314 -11.88 -17.73 -1.43
CA PRO A 314 -13.26 -17.47 -1.03
C PRO A 314 -14.23 -18.45 -1.70
N ILE A 315 -15.37 -18.68 -1.06
CA ILE A 315 -16.58 -19.18 -1.71
C ILE A 315 -17.49 -17.97 -2.01
N TYR A 316 -17.88 -17.79 -3.27
CA TYR A 316 -18.68 -16.65 -3.68
C TYR A 316 -20.18 -16.92 -3.64
N GLY A 317 -20.90 -16.20 -2.79
CA GLY A 317 -22.35 -16.05 -2.91
C GLY A 317 -22.74 -15.02 -3.97
N ALA A 318 -24.04 -14.94 -4.24
CA ALA A 318 -24.58 -13.87 -5.07
C ALA A 318 -24.72 -12.58 -4.22
N PRO A 319 -24.32 -11.40 -4.75
CA PRO A 319 -24.64 -10.11 -4.14
C PRO A 319 -26.13 -10.00 -3.81
N GLY A 320 -26.45 -9.45 -2.64
CA GLY A 320 -27.83 -9.14 -2.27
C GLY A 320 -28.33 -7.88 -2.97
N GLU A 321 -29.59 -7.52 -2.69
CA GLU A 321 -30.12 -6.21 -3.08
C GLU A 321 -29.25 -5.08 -2.51
N PRO A 322 -29.15 -3.91 -3.19
CA PRO A 322 -28.40 -2.78 -2.67
C PRO A 322 -28.87 -2.34 -1.28
N ILE A 323 -27.91 -2.02 -0.40
CA ILE A 323 -28.17 -1.57 0.96
C ILE A 323 -28.06 -0.05 0.99
N LEU A 324 -29.16 0.65 1.28
CA LEU A 324 -29.11 2.07 1.60
C LEU A 324 -28.60 2.24 3.03
N ILE A 325 -27.49 2.95 3.20
CA ILE A 325 -26.98 3.36 4.51
C ILE A 325 -27.74 4.62 4.92
N GLU A 326 -28.60 4.50 5.93
CA GLU A 326 -29.32 5.65 6.49
C GLU A 326 -28.33 6.61 7.17
N HIS A 327 -28.43 7.89 6.84
CA HIS A 327 -27.63 8.95 7.47
C HIS A 327 -28.09 9.15 8.91
N LYS A 328 -27.20 8.88 9.87
CA LYS A 328 -27.50 9.03 11.29
C LYS A 328 -26.29 9.54 12.07
N VAL A 329 -26.36 10.79 12.50
CA VAL A 329 -25.37 11.40 13.38
C VAL A 329 -25.79 11.23 14.83
N TRP A 330 -24.93 10.63 15.65
CA TRP A 330 -25.20 10.51 17.07
C TRP A 330 -24.84 11.82 17.79
N ALA A 331 -25.76 12.38 18.57
CA ALA A 331 -25.50 13.62 19.31
C ALA A 331 -24.34 13.54 20.32
N LYS A 332 -23.88 12.32 20.67
CA LYS A 332 -22.73 12.05 21.53
C LYS A 332 -21.68 11.18 20.83
N ASP A 333 -21.55 11.35 19.52
CA ASP A 333 -20.51 10.66 18.76
C ASP A 333 -19.14 10.94 19.41
N PRO A 334 -18.36 9.89 19.75
CA PRO A 334 -17.06 10.07 20.38
C PRO A 334 -16.00 10.65 19.42
N VAL A 335 -16.24 10.59 18.11
CA VAL A 335 -15.29 11.10 17.11
C VAL A 335 -15.34 12.63 17.05
N PRO A 336 -14.22 13.33 17.31
CA PRO A 336 -14.17 14.78 17.22
C PRO A 336 -14.60 15.26 15.82
N GLY A 337 -15.53 16.21 15.80
CA GLY A 337 -16.03 16.82 14.57
C GLY A 337 -17.18 16.08 13.88
N ALA A 338 -17.52 14.83 14.22
CA ALA A 338 -18.62 14.12 13.57
C ALA A 338 -19.96 14.90 13.65
N VAL A 339 -20.29 15.44 14.82
CA VAL A 339 -21.48 16.28 15.02
C VAL A 339 -21.36 17.63 14.30
N ALA A 340 -20.17 18.25 14.32
CA ALA A 340 -19.94 19.56 13.71
C ALA A 340 -20.04 19.52 12.17
N TYR A 341 -19.64 18.40 11.57
CA TYR A 341 -19.70 18.16 10.13
C TYR A 341 -21.00 17.46 9.67
N ASP A 342 -21.93 17.17 10.58
CA ASP A 342 -23.16 16.39 10.31
C ASP A 342 -22.86 15.10 9.52
N ALA A 343 -21.82 14.37 9.96
CA ALA A 343 -21.27 13.24 9.24
C ALA A 343 -21.60 11.91 9.93
N SER A 344 -22.17 10.95 9.19
CA SER A 344 -22.48 9.60 9.68
C SER A 344 -21.30 8.66 9.51
N SER A 345 -20.99 7.83 10.51
CA SER A 345 -19.85 6.89 10.43
C SER A 345 -20.09 5.79 9.39
N LEU A 346 -19.04 5.44 8.66
CA LEU A 346 -18.97 4.26 7.80
C LEU A 346 -18.03 3.17 8.34
N ASP A 347 -17.26 3.46 9.40
CA ASP A 347 -16.17 2.60 9.90
C ASP A 347 -16.67 1.19 10.22
N THR A 348 -17.78 1.07 10.96
CA THR A 348 -18.31 -0.24 11.35
C THR A 348 -19.03 -0.96 10.21
N ILE A 349 -19.59 -0.24 9.25
CA ILE A 349 -20.36 -0.84 8.15
C ILE A 349 -19.41 -1.45 7.12
N ILE A 350 -18.46 -0.64 6.63
CA ILE A 350 -17.51 -1.08 5.61
C ILE A 350 -16.33 -1.82 6.25
N GLY A 351 -15.85 -1.40 7.42
CA GLY A 351 -14.74 -2.06 8.11
C GLY A 351 -15.05 -3.50 8.53
N ASN A 352 -16.30 -3.80 8.93
CA ASN A 352 -16.70 -5.16 9.28
C ASN A 352 -17.13 -6.00 8.08
N PHE A 353 -17.31 -5.40 6.89
CA PHE A 353 -17.78 -6.13 5.71
C PHE A 353 -16.75 -7.19 5.25
N ALA A 354 -15.45 -6.93 5.42
CA ALA A 354 -14.38 -7.85 5.05
C ALA A 354 -14.55 -9.25 5.66
N ASN A 355 -15.05 -9.33 6.90
CA ASN A 355 -15.21 -10.57 7.67
C ASN A 355 -16.67 -11.06 7.70
N ASN A 356 -17.58 -10.38 7.00
CA ASN A 356 -19.01 -10.67 7.04
C ASN A 356 -19.37 -11.79 6.06
N VAL A 357 -19.76 -12.96 6.58
CA VAL A 357 -20.20 -14.12 5.77
C VAL A 357 -21.67 -14.04 5.31
N ARG A 358 -22.46 -13.12 5.87
CA ARG A 358 -23.88 -12.94 5.49
C ARG A 358 -24.06 -12.12 4.24
N LEU A 359 -23.13 -11.20 3.97
CA LEU A 359 -23.14 -10.38 2.77
C LEU A 359 -22.11 -10.91 1.78
N ALA A 360 -22.51 -11.09 0.54
CA ALA A 360 -21.60 -11.55 -0.50
C ALA A 360 -20.67 -10.44 -0.97
N GLU A 361 -19.54 -10.87 -1.54
CA GLU A 361 -18.67 -9.99 -2.30
C GLU A 361 -19.43 -9.38 -3.49
N GLY A 362 -19.14 -8.12 -3.83
CA GLY A 362 -19.90 -7.36 -4.82
C GLY A 362 -21.17 -6.69 -4.28
N GLN A 363 -21.40 -6.72 -2.96
CA GLN A 363 -22.48 -5.98 -2.32
C GLN A 363 -22.41 -4.50 -2.65
N VAL A 364 -23.56 -3.91 -2.97
CA VAL A 364 -23.71 -2.48 -3.23
C VAL A 364 -24.21 -1.77 -1.97
N PHE A 365 -23.53 -0.70 -1.59
CA PHE A 365 -23.90 0.22 -0.51
C PHE A 365 -24.19 1.60 -1.11
N TYR A 366 -25.43 2.07 -0.93
CA TYR A 366 -25.83 3.41 -1.32
C TYR A 366 -25.76 4.38 -0.15
N LEU A 367 -25.31 5.60 -0.46
CA LEU A 367 -25.31 6.75 0.42
C LEU A 367 -26.38 7.75 -0.04
N GLU A 368 -27.12 8.34 0.90
CA GLU A 368 -28.04 9.43 0.61
C GLU A 368 -27.30 10.67 0.07
N GLY A 369 -27.76 11.24 -1.05
CA GLY A 369 -27.15 12.42 -1.64
C GLY A 369 -27.46 13.71 -0.88
N GLY A 370 -26.49 14.62 -0.83
CA GLY A 370 -26.56 15.85 -0.02
C GLY A 370 -26.29 15.64 1.47
N LYS A 371 -25.87 14.42 1.86
CA LYS A 371 -25.48 14.05 3.22
C LYS A 371 -23.98 13.77 3.32
N ALA A 372 -23.45 13.90 4.52
CA ALA A 372 -22.04 13.66 4.81
C ALA A 372 -21.84 12.36 5.60
N TYR A 373 -20.74 11.69 5.31
CA TYR A 373 -20.29 10.47 5.95
C TYR A 373 -18.79 10.55 6.23
N TYR A 374 -18.27 9.70 7.11
CA TYR A 374 -16.83 9.69 7.38
C TYR A 374 -16.28 8.28 7.63
N PHE A 375 -15.00 8.15 7.31
CA PHE A 375 -14.10 7.15 7.88
C PHE A 375 -13.18 7.86 8.87
N TYR A 376 -13.09 7.35 10.08
CA TYR A 376 -12.11 7.80 11.06
C TYR A 376 -10.93 6.82 11.11
N GLU A 377 -11.19 5.53 10.92
CA GLU A 377 -10.16 4.51 10.82
C GLU A 377 -9.76 4.24 9.37
N ASN A 378 -8.68 3.48 9.17
CA ASN A 378 -8.27 3.02 7.85
C ASN A 378 -9.02 1.73 7.48
N PRO A 379 -10.09 1.75 6.67
CA PRO A 379 -10.81 0.53 6.30
C PRO A 379 -9.94 -0.41 5.46
N VAL A 380 -9.87 -1.67 5.87
CA VAL A 380 -9.20 -2.75 5.15
C VAL A 380 -10.08 -3.24 3.99
N ILE A 381 -9.50 -3.26 2.80
CA ILE A 381 -10.10 -3.83 1.60
C ILE A 381 -9.55 -5.23 1.40
N ALA A 382 -10.27 -6.22 1.92
CA ALA A 382 -10.02 -7.64 1.71
C ALA A 382 -11.21 -8.36 1.04
N LYS A 383 -12.25 -7.62 0.65
CA LYS A 383 -13.47 -8.12 0.00
C LYS A 383 -14.07 -6.99 -0.86
N GLY A 384 -14.44 -7.30 -2.10
CA GLY A 384 -14.96 -6.35 -3.08
C GLY A 384 -16.38 -5.86 -2.77
N PHE A 385 -16.65 -4.58 -3.04
CA PHE A 385 -17.94 -3.93 -2.84
C PHE A 385 -18.09 -2.71 -3.76
N THR A 386 -19.31 -2.21 -3.88
CA THR A 386 -19.59 -0.89 -4.48
C THR A 386 -20.07 0.07 -3.40
N LEU A 387 -19.44 1.24 -3.28
CA LEU A 387 -19.92 2.36 -2.48
C LEU A 387 -20.28 3.51 -3.42
N ALA A 388 -21.55 3.90 -3.44
CA ALA A 388 -22.04 4.90 -4.38
C ALA A 388 -23.09 5.82 -3.77
N THR A 389 -23.27 7.02 -4.34
CA THR A 389 -24.48 7.81 -4.05
C THR A 389 -25.71 7.11 -4.63
N ASN A 390 -26.82 7.12 -3.88
CA ASN A 390 -28.11 6.60 -4.34
C ASN A 390 -28.48 7.14 -5.73
N PRO A 391 -28.78 6.29 -6.73
CA PRO A 391 -29.09 6.72 -8.09
C PRO A 391 -30.21 7.76 -8.20
N ALA A 392 -31.22 7.70 -7.33
CA ALA A 392 -32.31 8.68 -7.32
C ALA A 392 -31.83 10.09 -6.94
N ASP A 393 -30.86 10.19 -6.03
CA ASP A 393 -30.27 11.46 -5.63
C ASP A 393 -29.29 11.99 -6.68
N VAL A 394 -28.54 11.10 -7.35
CA VAL A 394 -27.68 11.48 -8.48
C VAL A 394 -28.51 12.09 -9.61
N ALA A 395 -29.66 11.48 -9.94
CA ALA A 395 -30.59 12.03 -10.93
C ALA A 395 -31.16 13.40 -10.53
N ALA A 396 -31.23 13.70 -9.23
CA ALA A 396 -31.60 14.99 -8.68
C ALA A 396 -30.43 15.99 -8.57
N GLY A 397 -29.24 15.65 -9.08
CA GLY A 397 -28.05 16.49 -9.05
C GLY A 397 -27.35 16.54 -7.69
N LYS A 398 -27.65 15.60 -6.78
CA LYS A 398 -27.03 15.52 -5.46
C LYS A 398 -25.93 14.45 -5.43
N ARG A 399 -24.99 14.62 -4.51
CA ARG A 399 -23.92 13.66 -4.22
C ARG A 399 -23.72 13.51 -2.72
N ALA A 400 -23.42 12.30 -2.27
CA ALA A 400 -22.95 12.08 -0.92
C ALA A 400 -21.52 12.61 -0.77
N LYS A 401 -21.20 13.16 0.40
CA LYS A 401 -19.86 13.57 0.77
C LYS A 401 -19.25 12.55 1.72
N VAL A 402 -18.02 12.10 1.46
CA VAL A 402 -17.31 11.16 2.34
C VAL A 402 -15.99 11.80 2.79
N TYR A 403 -15.85 11.96 4.09
CA TYR A 403 -14.64 12.45 4.72
C TYR A 403 -13.66 11.29 5.00
N MET A 404 -12.46 11.36 4.43
CA MET A 404 -11.36 10.42 4.66
C MET A 404 -10.55 10.88 5.87
N GLY A 405 -11.19 10.87 7.04
CA GLY A 405 -10.74 11.57 8.24
C GLY A 405 -10.76 13.09 8.03
N GLY A 406 -9.87 13.80 8.72
CA GLY A 406 -9.71 15.24 8.56
C GLY A 406 -10.87 16.06 9.12
N ILE A 407 -11.75 15.47 9.93
CA ILE A 407 -12.87 16.15 10.61
C ILE A 407 -12.55 16.49 12.07
N GLY A 408 -11.47 15.91 12.60
CA GLY A 408 -11.04 16.08 13.98
C GLY A 408 -9.65 15.50 14.23
N VAL A 409 -9.16 15.68 15.46
CA VAL A 409 -7.87 15.16 15.91
C VAL A 409 -7.96 13.69 16.30
N ARG A 410 -6.81 13.02 16.43
CA ARG A 410 -6.73 11.66 16.96
C ARG A 410 -7.17 11.63 18.41
N LEU A 411 -7.64 10.46 18.83
CA LEU A 411 -7.91 10.12 20.21
C LEU A 411 -6.78 9.21 20.73
N ASP A 412 -6.39 9.40 21.98
CA ASP A 412 -5.50 8.48 22.70
C ASP A 412 -6.26 7.23 23.19
N GLU A 413 -5.55 6.32 23.87
CA GLU A 413 -6.11 5.07 24.42
C GLU A 413 -7.22 5.28 25.46
N TYR A 414 -7.28 6.46 26.09
CA TYR A 414 -8.31 6.83 27.05
C TYR A 414 -9.49 7.59 26.40
N GLY A 415 -9.45 7.77 25.08
CA GLY A 415 -10.45 8.52 24.33
C GLY A 415 -10.32 10.04 24.45
N ALA A 416 -9.17 10.56 24.88
CA ALA A 416 -8.91 11.99 24.94
C ALA A 416 -8.28 12.51 23.63
N GLU A 417 -8.62 13.75 23.26
CA GLU A 417 -8.10 14.41 22.06
C GLU A 417 -6.59 14.66 22.14
N THR A 418 -5.88 14.35 21.05
CA THR A 418 -4.46 14.66 20.88
C THR A 418 -4.25 15.93 20.04
N ALA A 419 -3.00 16.37 19.85
CA ALA A 419 -2.68 17.48 18.95
C ALA A 419 -2.63 17.08 17.46
N GLU A 420 -2.64 15.78 17.14
CA GLU A 420 -2.45 15.31 15.77
C GLU A 420 -3.77 15.20 15.02
N LEU A 421 -3.81 15.71 13.78
CA LEU A 421 -4.95 15.50 12.90
C LEU A 421 -5.11 14.01 12.58
N ASN A 422 -6.33 13.49 12.71
CA ASN A 422 -6.62 12.15 12.24
C ASN A 422 -6.93 12.15 10.73
N THR A 423 -6.34 11.23 9.97
CA THR A 423 -6.61 11.05 8.53
C THR A 423 -6.79 9.57 8.25
N ALA A 424 -7.68 9.24 7.31
CA ALA A 424 -8.01 7.87 6.95
C ALA A 424 -7.67 7.58 5.48
N ASN A 425 -7.38 6.32 5.19
CA ASN A 425 -7.07 5.81 3.85
C ASN A 425 -7.70 4.43 3.70
N PHE A 426 -8.15 4.09 2.50
CA PHE A 426 -8.45 2.69 2.19
C PHE A 426 -7.16 1.87 2.15
N MET A 427 -7.10 0.74 2.86
CA MET A 427 -5.93 -0.13 2.89
C MET A 427 -6.12 -1.33 1.97
N PHE A 428 -5.26 -1.47 0.97
CA PHE A 428 -5.23 -2.64 0.11
C PHE A 428 -4.73 -3.85 0.89
N GLY A 429 -5.64 -4.80 1.13
CA GLY A 429 -5.36 -5.95 1.98
C GLY A 429 -5.04 -5.56 3.42
N ARG A 430 -4.42 -6.49 4.14
CA ARG A 430 -3.99 -6.32 5.52
C ARG A 430 -2.63 -6.93 5.75
N GLN A 431 -2.09 -6.69 6.93
CA GLN A 431 -0.92 -7.39 7.40
C GLN A 431 -1.27 -8.84 7.78
N ARG A 432 -0.25 -9.69 7.73
CA ARG A 432 -0.33 -11.08 8.16
C ARG A 432 -0.49 -11.16 9.68
N GLN A 433 -1.32 -12.08 10.15
CA GLN A 433 -1.52 -12.36 11.58
C GLN A 433 -0.58 -13.48 12.08
N ALA A 434 -0.35 -13.55 13.39
CA ALA A 434 0.51 -14.59 13.97
C ALA A 434 -0.05 -16.00 13.68
N GLY A 435 0.80 -16.87 13.13
CA GLY A 435 0.45 -18.25 12.79
C GLY A 435 -0.42 -18.43 11.54
N GLU A 436 -0.77 -17.35 10.83
CA GLU A 436 -1.43 -17.42 9.52
C GLU A 436 -0.42 -17.82 8.44
N SER A 437 -0.79 -18.62 7.43
CA SER A 437 0.10 -18.90 6.29
C SER A 437 0.31 -17.71 5.36
N ASP A 438 1.39 -17.72 4.57
CA ASP A 438 1.64 -16.70 3.55
C ASP A 438 0.91 -17.07 2.24
N PHE A 439 -0.11 -16.28 1.86
CA PHE A 439 -0.91 -16.47 0.65
C PHE A 439 -1.49 -15.13 0.14
N PRO A 440 -1.90 -15.04 -1.13
CA PRO A 440 -2.58 -13.85 -1.64
C PRO A 440 -3.96 -13.65 -1.02
N ILE A 441 -4.28 -12.39 -0.68
CA ILE A 441 -5.65 -11.94 -0.45
C ILE A 441 -6.27 -11.63 -1.82
N GLU A 442 -7.19 -12.49 -2.24
CA GLU A 442 -8.00 -12.29 -3.45
C GLU A 442 -9.18 -11.36 -3.13
N VAL A 443 -9.37 -10.34 -3.97
CA VAL A 443 -10.42 -9.34 -3.87
C VAL A 443 -11.05 -9.16 -5.24
N GLY A 444 -12.37 -9.25 -5.31
CA GLY A 444 -13.20 -8.90 -6.44
C GLY A 444 -13.22 -7.39 -6.71
N SER A 445 -14.22 -6.93 -7.46
CA SER A 445 -14.33 -5.53 -7.83
C SER A 445 -14.61 -4.62 -6.64
N VAL A 446 -13.84 -3.55 -6.53
CA VAL A 446 -14.06 -2.44 -5.60
C VAL A 446 -14.43 -1.21 -6.40
N VAL A 447 -15.61 -0.65 -6.17
CA VAL A 447 -16.15 0.45 -6.97
C VAL A 447 -16.56 1.62 -6.07
N PHE A 448 -16.07 2.82 -6.39
CA PHE A 448 -16.51 4.08 -5.80
C PHE A 448 -17.15 4.94 -6.88
N GLU A 449 -18.40 5.37 -6.67
CA GLU A 449 -19.15 6.06 -7.73
C GLU A 449 -19.99 7.25 -7.26
N ASN A 450 -19.86 8.38 -7.95
CA ASN A 450 -20.66 9.60 -7.72
C ASN A 450 -20.51 10.18 -6.29
N ILE A 451 -19.33 10.14 -5.70
CA ILE A 451 -19.06 10.62 -4.33
C ILE A 451 -18.12 11.83 -4.34
N ASP A 452 -18.36 12.78 -3.44
CA ASP A 452 -17.41 13.85 -3.16
C ASP A 452 -16.54 13.50 -1.95
N PHE A 453 -15.28 13.16 -2.21
CA PHE A 453 -14.29 12.81 -1.19
C PHE A 453 -13.48 14.02 -0.75
N ASP A 454 -13.23 14.09 0.56
CA ASP A 454 -12.54 15.22 1.17
C ASP A 454 -11.81 14.83 2.47
N CYS A 455 -10.84 15.63 2.89
CA CYS A 455 -10.17 15.57 4.18
C CYS A 455 -10.04 17.01 4.72
N PRO A 456 -11.11 17.59 5.31
CA PRO A 456 -11.32 19.04 5.33
C PRO A 456 -10.28 19.84 6.11
N LEU A 457 -9.73 19.28 7.18
CA LEU A 457 -8.69 19.91 8.00
C LEU A 457 -7.26 19.54 7.58
N ALA A 458 -7.07 18.73 6.52
CA ALA A 458 -5.74 18.36 6.08
C ALA A 458 -4.94 19.56 5.56
N THR A 459 -3.67 19.56 5.93
CA THR A 459 -2.69 20.64 5.75
C THR A 459 -1.70 20.29 4.66
N ASN A 460 -1.27 21.28 3.89
CA ASN A 460 -0.23 21.15 2.86
C ASN A 460 1.10 21.78 3.32
N PHE A 461 2.13 21.73 2.48
CA PHE A 461 3.45 22.29 2.77
C PHE A 461 3.41 23.78 3.15
N GLY A 462 2.54 24.58 2.52
CA GLY A 462 2.40 25.99 2.90
C GLY A 462 1.92 26.20 4.33
N HIS A 463 1.09 25.29 4.87
CA HIS A 463 0.69 25.32 6.29
C HIS A 463 1.87 25.02 7.21
N GLN A 464 2.74 24.10 6.80
CA GLN A 464 3.96 23.76 7.53
C GLN A 464 4.92 24.96 7.59
N GLU A 465 5.14 25.63 6.45
CA GLU A 465 6.04 26.80 6.37
C GLU A 465 5.51 28.03 7.13
N THR A 466 4.20 28.11 7.33
CA THR A 466 3.57 29.14 8.15
C THR A 466 3.44 28.77 9.63
N GLY A 467 3.95 27.60 10.03
CA GLY A 467 3.95 27.14 11.43
C GLY A 467 2.59 26.68 11.94
N VAL A 468 1.63 26.37 11.06
CA VAL A 468 0.28 25.92 11.44
C VAL A 468 0.30 24.44 11.86
N ALA A 469 0.79 23.57 11.00
CA ALA A 469 0.97 22.13 11.25
C ALA A 469 1.79 21.50 10.12
N SER A 470 2.40 20.33 10.36
CA SER A 470 3.07 19.56 9.32
C SER A 470 2.13 19.20 8.16
N ALA A 471 2.67 19.03 6.95
CA ALA A 471 1.88 18.59 5.81
C ALA A 471 1.29 17.18 6.06
N SER A 472 0.00 17.03 5.79
CA SER A 472 -0.74 15.80 6.06
C SER A 472 -0.27 14.64 5.18
N GLY A 473 -0.01 13.51 5.83
CA GLY A 473 0.52 12.31 5.18
C GLY A 473 -0.53 11.41 4.53
N ASN A 474 -1.65 11.95 4.05
CA ASN A 474 -2.83 11.18 3.64
C ASN A 474 -2.88 10.79 2.15
N TYR A 475 -3.66 9.75 1.88
CA TYR A 475 -3.89 9.09 0.59
C TYR A 475 -5.39 8.86 0.41
N PHE A 476 -5.81 8.56 -0.82
CA PHE A 476 -7.15 7.96 -1.02
C PHE A 476 -7.10 6.47 -0.67
N ALA A 477 -6.13 5.74 -1.24
CA ALA A 477 -5.83 4.37 -0.88
C ALA A 477 -4.32 4.10 -0.80
N ASN A 478 -3.93 3.24 0.12
CA ASN A 478 -2.55 2.88 0.41
C ASN A 478 -2.45 1.37 0.73
N MET A 479 -1.24 0.86 0.92
CA MET A 479 -0.98 -0.49 1.38
C MET A 479 -0.07 -0.47 2.60
N TYR A 480 -0.08 -1.50 3.45
CA TYR A 480 0.92 -1.64 4.51
C TYR A 480 2.29 -1.99 3.92
N GLY A 481 3.39 -1.51 4.51
CA GLY A 481 4.75 -1.81 4.02
C GLY A 481 5.12 -3.30 4.14
N ASP A 482 4.41 -4.00 4.99
CA ASP A 482 4.49 -5.42 5.33
C ASP A 482 3.14 -6.11 5.11
N GLY A 483 2.30 -5.55 4.23
CA GLY A 483 1.05 -6.17 3.81
C GLY A 483 1.28 -7.50 3.08
N MET A 484 0.29 -8.39 3.17
CA MET A 484 0.27 -9.65 2.43
C MET A 484 0.22 -9.43 0.92
N GLU A 485 0.48 -10.48 0.15
CA GLU A 485 0.23 -10.46 -1.30
C GLU A 485 -1.25 -10.14 -1.58
N VAL A 486 -1.55 -9.38 -2.64
CA VAL A 486 -2.91 -9.02 -3.02
C VAL A 486 -3.18 -9.23 -4.52
N VAL A 487 -4.39 -9.70 -4.83
CA VAL A 487 -4.90 -9.83 -6.20
C VAL A 487 -6.29 -9.19 -6.28
N PHE A 488 -6.39 -8.08 -7.01
CA PHE A 488 -7.65 -7.38 -7.26
C PHE A 488 -8.18 -7.68 -8.67
N GLU A 489 -9.47 -8.04 -8.76
CA GLU A 489 -10.18 -8.13 -10.03
C GLU A 489 -10.32 -6.74 -10.66
N SER A 490 -10.86 -5.78 -9.92
CA SER A 490 -10.81 -4.38 -10.34
C SER A 490 -10.85 -3.39 -9.18
N LEU A 491 -10.23 -2.23 -9.39
CA LEU A 491 -10.46 -1.02 -8.61
C LEU A 491 -11.01 0.06 -9.54
N GLU A 492 -12.22 0.54 -9.27
CA GLU A 492 -12.92 1.50 -10.12
C GLU A 492 -13.35 2.73 -9.33
N VAL A 493 -12.95 3.92 -9.80
CA VAL A 493 -13.29 5.22 -9.21
C VAL A 493 -13.93 6.06 -10.30
N ARG A 494 -15.23 6.31 -10.18
CA ARG A 494 -16.07 6.82 -11.25
C ARG A 494 -16.85 8.06 -10.82
N ASN A 495 -16.73 9.12 -11.62
CA ASN A 495 -17.52 10.33 -11.45
C ASN A 495 -17.41 10.97 -10.05
N CYS A 496 -16.32 10.76 -9.33
CA CYS A 496 -16.10 11.31 -7.99
C CYS A 496 -15.39 12.67 -8.04
N SER A 497 -15.45 13.42 -6.94
CA SER A 497 -14.56 14.57 -6.72
C SER A 497 -13.62 14.31 -5.54
N PHE A 498 -12.44 14.92 -5.55
CA PHE A 498 -11.41 14.73 -4.53
C PHE A 498 -10.81 16.07 -4.14
N GLN A 499 -10.80 16.32 -2.83
CA GLN A 499 -10.12 17.44 -2.20
C GLN A 499 -9.18 16.98 -1.11
N ARG A 500 -8.06 17.69 -0.95
CA ARG A 500 -7.13 17.55 0.18
C ARG A 500 -6.58 16.13 0.36
N MET A 501 -6.36 15.43 -0.74
CA MET A 501 -5.48 14.24 -0.78
C MET A 501 -4.03 14.73 -0.95
N ILE A 502 -3.35 15.02 0.16
CA ILE A 502 -2.10 15.81 0.15
C ILE A 502 -0.91 14.97 -0.32
N ARG A 503 -0.68 13.78 0.25
CA ARG A 503 0.57 13.03 0.01
C ARG A 503 0.50 12.05 -1.15
N GLY A 504 -0.58 11.29 -1.29
CA GLY A 504 -0.78 10.37 -2.41
C GLY A 504 -2.24 10.22 -2.84
N PHE A 505 -2.50 9.46 -3.91
CA PHE A 505 -3.84 9.04 -4.29
C PHE A 505 -3.95 7.52 -4.18
N LEU A 506 -3.35 6.75 -5.10
CA LEU A 506 -3.16 5.30 -4.96
C LEU A 506 -1.68 4.97 -4.79
N ARG A 507 -1.34 4.24 -3.73
CA ARG A 507 0.02 3.73 -3.50
C ARG A 507 -0.02 2.26 -3.12
N VAL A 508 0.75 1.44 -3.83
CA VAL A 508 1.14 0.10 -3.37
C VAL A 508 2.54 0.15 -2.78
N GLN A 509 2.83 -0.73 -1.83
CA GLN A 509 4.15 -0.84 -1.22
C GLN A 509 4.39 -2.21 -0.60
N GLY A 510 5.64 -2.48 -0.23
CA GLY A 510 6.07 -3.67 0.49
C GLY A 510 6.80 -4.68 -0.37
N LYS A 511 7.11 -5.85 0.19
CA LYS A 511 7.97 -6.86 -0.48
C LYS A 511 7.23 -8.00 -1.19
N LYS A 512 5.94 -8.18 -0.89
CA LYS A 512 5.09 -9.25 -1.47
C LYS A 512 4.53 -8.85 -2.84
N ASP A 513 3.94 -9.79 -3.57
CA ASP A 513 3.39 -9.50 -4.89
C ASP A 513 2.10 -8.66 -4.85
N LYS A 514 1.86 -7.84 -5.89
CA LYS A 514 0.64 -7.06 -6.05
C LYS A 514 0.17 -7.14 -7.49
N THR A 515 -1.07 -7.59 -7.67
CA THR A 515 -1.70 -7.67 -8.97
C THR A 515 -3.04 -6.96 -8.97
N PHE A 516 -3.21 -6.02 -9.89
CA PHE A 516 -4.51 -5.42 -10.20
C PHE A 516 -4.82 -5.77 -11.65
N ARG A 517 -5.80 -6.64 -11.86
CA ARG A 517 -6.20 -7.03 -13.22
C ARG A 517 -6.76 -5.85 -13.98
N LYS A 518 -7.45 -4.94 -13.28
CA LYS A 518 -8.01 -3.72 -13.86
C LYS A 518 -8.02 -2.55 -12.87
N ILE A 519 -7.65 -1.36 -13.35
CA ILE A 519 -7.85 -0.10 -12.61
C ILE A 519 -8.55 0.90 -13.53
N VAL A 520 -9.67 1.46 -13.06
CA VAL A 520 -10.43 2.49 -13.77
C VAL A 520 -10.53 3.74 -12.93
N VAL A 521 -10.03 4.86 -13.44
CA VAL A 521 -10.23 6.20 -12.89
C VAL A 521 -10.91 7.01 -13.98
N ASP A 522 -12.23 7.13 -13.91
CA ASP A 522 -13.03 7.70 -14.99
C ASP A 522 -13.94 8.85 -14.52
N GLY A 523 -13.94 9.96 -15.25
CA GLY A 523 -14.88 11.05 -15.00
C GLY A 523 -14.65 11.81 -13.69
N ASN A 524 -13.49 11.75 -13.07
CA ASN A 524 -13.27 12.35 -11.74
C ASN A 524 -12.79 13.81 -11.81
N LEU A 525 -12.94 14.54 -10.70
CA LEU A 525 -12.43 15.90 -10.53
C LEU A 525 -11.47 15.98 -9.33
N PHE A 526 -10.23 16.38 -9.56
CA PHE A 526 -9.18 16.52 -8.54
C PHE A 526 -8.76 17.98 -8.39
N TYR A 527 -8.86 18.52 -7.19
CA TYR A 527 -8.48 19.91 -6.89
C TYR A 527 -8.12 20.06 -5.41
N ASN A 528 -7.37 21.10 -5.05
CA ASN A 528 -6.84 21.26 -3.68
C ASN A 528 -6.06 20.01 -3.20
N CYS A 529 -5.44 19.26 -4.11
CA CYS A 529 -4.71 18.03 -3.82
C CYS A 529 -3.21 18.24 -4.02
N GLY A 530 -2.39 17.43 -3.36
CA GLY A 530 -0.94 17.53 -3.49
C GLY A 530 -0.31 18.60 -2.60
N TYR A 531 0.82 19.14 -3.07
CA TYR A 531 1.62 20.15 -2.37
C TYR A 531 2.12 19.68 -1.00
N PHE A 532 2.60 18.43 -0.94
CA PHE A 532 3.08 17.82 0.31
C PHE A 532 4.48 18.30 0.72
N ASP A 533 5.37 18.61 -0.23
CA ASP A 533 6.68 19.19 0.05
C ASP A 533 6.96 20.49 -0.73
N ASN A 534 8.12 21.11 -0.49
CA ASN A 534 8.53 22.36 -1.14
C ASN A 534 8.53 22.30 -2.68
N ASN A 535 8.83 21.13 -3.25
CA ASN A 535 8.84 20.94 -4.69
C ASN A 535 7.45 20.58 -5.23
N GLY A 536 6.41 20.54 -4.38
CA GLY A 536 5.08 20.07 -4.71
C GLY A 536 5.05 18.55 -4.91
N ARG A 537 6.05 17.83 -4.41
CA ARG A 537 6.13 16.38 -4.53
C ARG A 537 5.26 15.76 -3.45
N GLY A 538 4.93 14.51 -3.73
CA GLY A 538 4.36 13.50 -2.86
C GLY A 538 4.67 12.17 -3.54
N TYR A 539 3.79 11.19 -3.43
CA TYR A 539 3.85 10.03 -4.34
C TYR A 539 3.29 10.42 -5.72
N ALA A 540 3.53 9.58 -6.74
CA ALA A 540 2.76 9.67 -7.97
C ALA A 540 1.26 9.48 -7.69
N TRP A 541 0.39 9.91 -8.60
CA TRP A 541 -1.06 9.66 -8.44
C TRP A 541 -1.36 8.17 -8.40
N ILE A 542 -0.68 7.40 -9.25
CA ILE A 542 -0.63 5.94 -9.17
C ILE A 542 0.83 5.54 -8.95
N ALA A 543 1.14 5.11 -7.74
CA ALA A 543 2.49 4.76 -7.32
C ALA A 543 2.62 3.25 -7.11
N GLY A 544 3.29 2.60 -8.06
CA GLY A 544 3.88 1.28 -7.89
C GLY A 544 5.14 1.33 -7.03
N ASP A 545 5.54 0.20 -6.46
CA ASP A 545 6.72 0.09 -5.61
C ASP A 545 7.98 -0.40 -6.33
N GLY A 546 7.82 -0.98 -7.53
CA GLY A 546 8.90 -1.61 -8.28
C GLY A 546 9.64 -2.68 -7.47
N ALA A 547 8.94 -3.43 -6.61
CA ALA A 547 9.59 -4.36 -5.68
C ALA A 547 9.81 -5.77 -6.24
N LYS A 548 8.91 -6.29 -7.08
CA LYS A 548 8.92 -7.68 -7.57
C LYS A 548 8.78 -7.73 -9.08
N THR A 549 9.48 -8.67 -9.73
CA THR A 549 9.45 -8.89 -11.18
C THR A 549 8.12 -9.46 -11.68
N THR A 550 7.29 -9.98 -10.77
CA THR A 550 6.01 -10.66 -10.99
C THR A 550 4.80 -9.79 -10.70
N SER A 551 4.97 -8.65 -10.02
CA SER A 551 3.87 -7.74 -9.69
C SER A 551 3.40 -6.95 -10.92
N ASN A 552 2.09 -6.69 -10.99
CA ASN A 552 1.50 -5.94 -12.10
C ASN A 552 0.27 -5.15 -11.66
N ILE A 553 0.45 -3.85 -11.39
CA ILE A 553 -0.67 -2.93 -11.08
C ILE A 553 -1.26 -2.22 -12.32
N PHE A 554 -0.69 -2.48 -13.50
CA PHE A 554 -1.07 -1.82 -14.76
C PHE A 554 -1.54 -2.83 -15.82
N CYS A 555 -2.13 -3.95 -15.40
CA CYS A 555 -2.56 -5.02 -16.31
C CYS A 555 -3.62 -4.55 -17.32
N ASP A 556 -4.64 -3.83 -16.86
CA ASP A 556 -5.55 -3.00 -17.68
C ASP A 556 -5.86 -1.71 -16.90
N PHE A 557 -5.13 -0.65 -17.21
CA PHE A 557 -5.25 0.64 -16.54
C PHE A 557 -5.90 1.68 -17.46
N SER A 558 -6.90 2.39 -16.95
CA SER A 558 -7.51 3.53 -17.63
C SER A 558 -7.68 4.73 -16.71
N TRP A 559 -7.19 5.88 -17.16
CA TRP A 559 -7.41 7.21 -16.58
C TRP A 559 -8.10 8.07 -17.62
N THR A 560 -9.43 8.16 -17.56
CA THR A 560 -10.24 8.75 -18.63
C THR A 560 -11.19 9.84 -18.17
N ASN A 561 -11.42 10.85 -19.02
CA ASN A 561 -12.42 11.89 -18.77
C ASN A 561 -12.27 12.63 -17.42
N ASN A 562 -11.07 12.62 -16.83
CA ASN A 562 -10.81 13.27 -15.55
C ASN A 562 -10.37 14.72 -15.75
N THR A 563 -10.61 15.55 -14.74
CA THR A 563 -10.01 16.86 -14.61
C THR A 563 -9.09 16.94 -13.41
N MET A 564 -7.89 17.46 -13.62
CA MET A 564 -6.93 17.75 -12.55
C MET A 564 -6.65 19.25 -12.56
N TYR A 565 -6.89 19.90 -11.42
CA TYR A 565 -6.72 21.34 -11.27
C TYR A 565 -5.63 21.65 -10.25
N ASP A 566 -4.53 22.24 -10.73
CA ASP A 566 -3.42 22.80 -9.96
C ASP A 566 -2.99 21.92 -8.78
N SER A 567 -2.91 20.60 -9.02
CA SER A 567 -2.70 19.60 -7.97
C SER A 567 -1.33 18.95 -8.12
N PRO A 568 -0.27 19.48 -7.47
CA PRO A 568 1.09 19.04 -7.74
C PRO A 568 1.44 17.71 -7.07
N ARG A 569 2.04 16.80 -7.84
CA ARG A 569 2.62 15.52 -7.39
C ARG A 569 3.89 15.18 -8.16
N THR A 570 4.52 14.05 -7.80
CA THR A 570 5.76 13.58 -8.46
C THR A 570 5.54 13.19 -9.93
N ALA A 571 4.45 12.49 -10.24
CA ALA A 571 4.06 12.07 -11.59
C ALA A 571 2.58 11.66 -11.61
N LEU A 572 2.00 11.43 -12.79
CA LEU A 572 0.67 10.80 -12.89
C LEU A 572 0.81 9.30 -12.60
N ILE A 573 1.72 8.63 -13.30
CA ILE A 573 2.03 7.22 -13.02
C ILE A 573 3.53 7.01 -12.84
N SER A 574 3.89 6.11 -11.92
CA SER A 574 5.25 5.61 -11.74
C SER A 574 5.25 4.22 -11.11
N ASP A 575 6.25 3.41 -11.46
CA ASP A 575 6.57 2.15 -10.76
C ASP A 575 7.93 2.25 -10.03
N ASN A 576 8.12 3.39 -9.36
CA ASN A 576 9.29 3.69 -8.52
C ASN A 576 10.66 3.68 -9.24
N ASP A 577 10.65 3.74 -10.58
CA ASP A 577 11.84 3.78 -11.43
C ASP A 577 12.85 2.65 -11.15
N LYS A 578 12.37 1.45 -10.82
CA LYS A 578 13.22 0.29 -10.53
C LYS A 578 13.62 -0.44 -11.80
N ASP A 579 14.91 -0.74 -11.91
CA ASP A 579 15.49 -1.47 -13.02
C ASP A 579 15.32 -2.98 -12.77
N LEU A 580 14.15 -3.50 -13.13
CA LEU A 580 13.79 -4.92 -12.93
C LEU A 580 13.78 -5.69 -14.25
N ASN A 581 14.11 -6.98 -14.17
CA ASN A 581 13.86 -7.95 -15.25
C ASN A 581 12.50 -8.60 -15.01
N TYR A 582 11.43 -7.93 -15.44
CA TYR A 582 10.06 -8.42 -15.29
C TYR A 582 9.87 -9.81 -15.91
N SER A 583 9.02 -10.61 -15.27
CA SER A 583 8.57 -11.90 -15.79
C SER A 583 7.74 -11.71 -17.08
N ASP A 584 7.78 -12.70 -17.98
CA ASP A 584 7.16 -12.60 -19.32
C ASP A 584 5.63 -12.37 -19.32
N ASN A 585 4.97 -12.70 -18.21
CA ASN A 585 3.55 -12.48 -17.98
C ASN A 585 3.21 -11.06 -17.48
N VAL A 586 4.20 -10.25 -17.12
CA VAL A 586 3.99 -8.86 -16.70
C VAL A 586 4.05 -7.97 -17.93
N LYS A 587 2.89 -7.45 -18.32
CA LYS A 587 2.73 -6.48 -19.41
C LYS A 587 1.80 -5.38 -18.93
N TRP A 588 2.16 -4.14 -19.27
CA TRP A 588 1.34 -2.99 -18.91
C TRP A 588 0.44 -2.60 -20.08
N ASN A 589 -0.84 -2.34 -19.81
CA ASN A 589 -1.80 -1.79 -20.75
C ASN A 589 -2.38 -0.52 -20.14
N ILE A 590 -1.89 0.64 -20.58
CA ILE A 590 -2.13 1.93 -19.93
C ILE A 590 -2.86 2.85 -20.90
N ARG A 591 -4.03 3.37 -20.52
CA ARG A 591 -4.82 4.30 -21.33
C ARG A 591 -5.08 5.59 -20.55
N ILE A 592 -4.61 6.71 -21.06
CA ILE A 592 -4.83 8.04 -20.47
C ILE A 592 -5.50 8.92 -21.53
N GLU A 593 -6.82 9.02 -21.48
CA GLU A 593 -7.58 9.57 -22.61
C GLU A 593 -8.70 10.54 -22.23
N GLY A 594 -8.90 11.59 -23.01
CA GLY A 594 -10.02 12.51 -22.81
C GLY A 594 -9.94 13.34 -21.52
N ASN A 595 -8.75 13.54 -20.94
CA ASN A 595 -8.62 14.25 -19.67
C ASN A 595 -8.30 15.74 -19.88
N THR A 596 -8.67 16.57 -18.91
CA THR A 596 -8.26 17.99 -18.82
C THR A 596 -7.28 18.17 -17.67
N PHE A 597 -6.03 18.53 -17.99
CA PHE A 597 -4.96 18.76 -17.02
C PHE A 597 -4.66 20.25 -16.93
N ILE A 598 -5.05 20.91 -15.84
CA ILE A 598 -4.79 22.33 -15.60
C ILE A 598 -3.69 22.46 -14.56
N ASN A 599 -2.57 23.08 -14.94
CA ASN A 599 -1.39 23.23 -14.10
C ASN A 599 -0.95 21.90 -13.46
N PHE A 600 -0.95 20.82 -14.23
CA PHE A 600 -0.62 19.50 -13.72
C PHE A 600 0.85 19.43 -13.28
N SER A 601 1.06 19.34 -11.96
CA SER A 601 2.37 19.16 -11.33
C SER A 601 3.43 20.19 -11.74
N THR A 602 3.02 21.45 -11.87
CA THR A 602 3.85 22.50 -12.45
C THR A 602 4.80 23.19 -11.47
N ARG A 603 4.73 22.91 -10.16
CA ARG A 603 5.53 23.61 -9.15
C ARG A 603 7.04 23.43 -9.31
N SER A 604 7.49 22.25 -9.75
CA SER A 604 8.90 21.95 -9.97
C SER A 604 9.12 21.17 -11.25
N SER A 605 10.34 21.18 -11.78
CA SER A 605 10.67 20.46 -13.00
C SER A 605 10.71 18.93 -12.80
N GLY A 606 10.55 18.20 -13.91
CA GLY A 606 10.67 16.75 -13.96
C GLY A 606 9.46 15.98 -13.39
N ARG A 607 8.26 16.59 -13.41
CA ARG A 607 7.00 15.99 -12.97
C ARG A 607 6.20 15.50 -14.17
N ASN A 608 6.48 14.26 -14.58
CA ASN A 608 5.98 13.72 -15.84
C ASN A 608 4.58 13.12 -15.71
N PHE A 609 3.85 13.04 -16.82
CA PHE A 609 2.69 12.13 -16.90
C PHE A 609 3.15 10.69 -16.75
N PHE A 610 4.16 10.30 -17.55
CA PHE A 610 4.78 8.97 -17.49
C PHE A 610 6.16 9.06 -16.85
N GLN A 611 6.29 8.57 -15.62
CA GLN A 611 7.58 8.33 -14.98
C GLN A 611 7.78 6.82 -14.84
N THR A 612 7.93 6.17 -16.00
CA THR A 612 8.08 4.73 -16.15
C THR A 612 9.37 4.45 -16.91
N ARG A 613 10.51 4.65 -16.23
CA ARG A 613 11.84 4.54 -16.88
C ARG A 613 12.12 3.17 -17.45
N TYR A 614 11.60 2.13 -16.82
CA TYR A 614 11.82 0.72 -17.17
C TYR A 614 10.47 0.05 -17.41
N VAL A 615 10.16 -0.22 -18.67
CA VAL A 615 8.84 -0.74 -19.09
C VAL A 615 8.95 -2.24 -19.40
N PRO A 616 8.05 -3.10 -18.91
CA PRO A 616 8.02 -4.51 -19.27
C PRO A 616 7.81 -4.70 -20.79
N GLY A 617 8.46 -5.71 -21.36
CA GLY A 617 8.34 -6.05 -22.78
C GLY A 617 6.92 -6.49 -23.15
N GLY A 618 6.45 -6.08 -24.32
CA GLY A 618 5.09 -6.33 -24.81
C GLY A 618 4.02 -5.38 -24.26
N SER A 619 4.41 -4.30 -23.57
CA SER A 619 3.47 -3.31 -23.03
C SER A 619 2.86 -2.41 -24.11
N TYR A 620 1.66 -1.89 -23.83
CA TYR A 620 0.93 -0.94 -24.67
C TYR A 620 0.51 0.33 -23.90
N TYR A 621 0.86 1.51 -24.42
CA TYR A 621 0.42 2.79 -23.86
C TYR A 621 -0.48 3.58 -24.83
N SER A 622 -1.48 4.27 -24.31
CA SER A 622 -2.30 5.22 -25.04
C SER A 622 -2.37 6.55 -24.28
N PHE A 623 -2.09 7.64 -25.00
CA PHE A 623 -2.25 9.01 -24.50
C PHE A 623 -2.97 9.84 -25.56
N GLN A 624 -4.30 9.92 -25.48
CA GLN A 624 -5.11 10.47 -26.58
C GLN A 624 -6.19 11.45 -26.13
N ARG A 625 -6.50 12.42 -26.99
CA ARG A 625 -7.64 13.34 -26.78
C ARG A 625 -7.55 14.13 -25.47
N ASN A 626 -6.37 14.34 -24.92
CA ASN A 626 -6.19 15.10 -23.68
C ASN A 626 -6.03 16.60 -23.98
N LEU A 627 -6.51 17.43 -23.05
CA LEU A 627 -6.30 18.88 -23.03
C LEU A 627 -5.30 19.23 -21.92
N ILE A 628 -4.16 19.83 -22.28
CA ILE A 628 -3.13 20.27 -21.34
C ILE A 628 -3.17 21.81 -21.24
N VAL A 629 -3.41 22.31 -20.04
CA VAL A 629 -3.69 23.73 -19.79
C VAL A 629 -2.67 24.30 -18.83
N ILE A 630 -2.06 25.42 -19.22
CA ILE A 630 -1.31 26.28 -18.32
C ILE A 630 -2.10 27.57 -18.13
N ALA A 631 -2.55 27.82 -16.90
CA ALA A 631 -3.36 28.98 -16.53
C ALA A 631 -2.74 29.68 -15.31
N ARG A 632 -2.50 30.97 -15.42
CA ARG A 632 -1.99 31.80 -14.32
C ARG A 632 -2.33 33.26 -14.62
N ASP A 633 -2.65 34.01 -13.58
CA ASP A 633 -2.83 35.45 -13.66
C ASP A 633 -1.50 36.17 -13.91
N GLU A 634 -1.51 37.35 -14.53
CA GLU A 634 -0.27 38.10 -14.74
C GLU A 634 0.45 38.44 -13.42
N ALA A 635 -0.31 38.61 -12.33
CA ALA A 635 0.24 38.88 -11.01
C ALA A 635 0.80 37.63 -10.30
N ASP A 636 0.37 36.42 -10.70
CA ASP A 636 0.89 35.18 -10.14
C ASP A 636 2.28 34.89 -10.72
N SER A 637 3.32 35.02 -9.90
CA SER A 637 4.72 34.87 -10.32
C SER A 637 5.28 33.44 -10.23
N ARG A 638 4.43 32.44 -9.94
CA ARG A 638 4.88 31.03 -9.85
C ARG A 638 5.55 30.58 -11.14
N SER A 639 6.62 29.81 -10.97
CA SER A 639 7.20 29.05 -12.07
C SER A 639 6.26 27.91 -12.45
N ILE A 640 6.01 27.74 -13.75
CA ILE A 640 5.10 26.71 -14.26
C ILE A 640 5.90 25.74 -15.14
N TYR A 641 6.23 24.57 -14.58
CA TYR A 641 7.01 23.53 -15.24
C TYR A 641 6.11 22.38 -15.73
N GLN A 642 5.75 22.36 -17.00
CA GLN A 642 5.02 21.24 -17.58
C GLN A 642 5.99 20.27 -18.26
N THR A 643 5.95 18.99 -17.91
CA THR A 643 6.76 17.95 -18.56
C THR A 643 5.93 16.76 -19.05
N GLY A 644 6.43 16.03 -20.05
CA GLY A 644 5.72 14.94 -20.72
C GLY A 644 6.02 13.55 -20.13
N ALA A 645 7.10 12.91 -20.59
CA ALA A 645 7.44 11.52 -20.26
C ALA A 645 8.95 11.28 -20.03
N ASP A 646 9.28 10.36 -19.13
CA ASP A 646 10.64 9.77 -18.96
C ASP A 646 10.55 8.24 -19.08
N ILE A 647 10.80 7.73 -20.29
CA ILE A 647 10.76 6.31 -20.67
C ILE A 647 12.11 5.93 -21.28
N ARG A 648 12.89 5.07 -20.62
CA ARG A 648 14.31 4.88 -20.97
C ARG A 648 14.62 3.52 -21.58
N THR A 649 14.11 2.44 -21.01
CA THR A 649 14.47 1.07 -21.40
C THR A 649 13.26 0.18 -21.39
N ILE A 650 13.12 -0.62 -22.45
CA ILE A 650 12.11 -1.69 -22.54
C ILE A 650 12.80 -2.99 -22.13
N LYS A 651 12.18 -3.73 -21.22
CA LYS A 651 12.67 -4.98 -20.63
C LYS A 651 12.17 -6.19 -21.40
N GLY A 652 12.60 -7.38 -21.01
CA GLY A 652 12.17 -8.64 -21.62
C GLY A 652 12.45 -8.68 -23.12
N ASN A 653 11.42 -9.00 -23.91
CA ASN A 653 11.51 -9.11 -25.37
C ASN A 653 11.79 -7.78 -26.11
N GLY A 654 11.81 -6.65 -25.40
CA GLY A 654 12.09 -5.33 -25.98
C GLY A 654 10.93 -4.73 -26.79
N GLU A 655 9.78 -5.40 -26.84
CA GLU A 655 8.61 -4.90 -27.57
C GLU A 655 7.90 -3.81 -26.78
N PHE A 656 7.55 -2.71 -27.44
CA PHE A 656 6.74 -1.65 -26.86
C PHE A 656 5.94 -0.96 -27.95
N SER A 657 4.63 -0.90 -27.76
CA SER A 657 3.72 -0.21 -28.67
C SER A 657 2.99 0.91 -27.95
N PHE A 658 2.67 1.98 -28.66
CA PHE A 658 1.92 3.07 -28.07
C PHE A 658 1.13 3.88 -29.10
N ARG A 659 0.14 4.65 -28.63
CA ARG A 659 -0.58 5.63 -29.45
C ARG A 659 -0.68 6.95 -28.70
N VAL A 660 0.11 7.92 -29.12
CA VAL A 660 -0.04 9.33 -28.69
C VAL A 660 -0.70 10.07 -29.84
N LYS A 661 -1.90 10.64 -29.64
CA LYS A 661 -2.67 11.26 -30.71
C LYS A 661 -3.72 12.26 -30.24
N ASP A 662 -3.97 13.29 -31.05
CA ASP A 662 -5.05 14.27 -30.83
C ASP A 662 -4.97 14.94 -29.45
N ASN A 663 -3.77 15.26 -28.97
CA ASN A 663 -3.59 15.99 -27.72
C ASN A 663 -3.43 17.48 -28.03
N TYR A 664 -4.15 18.31 -27.30
CA TYR A 664 -4.15 19.76 -27.50
C TYR A 664 -3.76 20.50 -26.23
N SER A 665 -3.35 21.75 -26.38
CA SER A 665 -2.99 22.61 -25.27
C SER A 665 -3.46 24.04 -25.43
N VAL A 666 -3.69 24.70 -24.30
CA VAL A 666 -3.87 26.15 -24.19
C VAL A 666 -2.97 26.68 -23.08
N GLY A 667 -2.27 27.78 -23.35
CA GLY A 667 -1.34 28.38 -22.40
C GLY A 667 -1.77 29.78 -21.95
N CYS A 668 -0.92 30.41 -21.12
CA CYS A 668 -1.10 31.80 -20.68
C CYS A 668 -0.03 32.78 -21.21
N GLN A 669 0.88 32.37 -22.11
CA GLN A 669 2.02 33.20 -22.57
C GLN A 669 2.34 32.94 -24.05
N ASP A 670 2.86 33.94 -24.76
CA ASP A 670 3.22 33.85 -26.20
C ASP A 670 4.16 32.70 -26.54
N SER A 671 5.03 32.33 -25.60
CA SER A 671 5.89 31.15 -25.73
C SER A 671 5.11 29.85 -25.95
N HIS A 672 3.87 29.75 -25.46
CA HIS A 672 3.02 28.54 -25.53
C HIS A 672 2.21 28.42 -26.83
N ASP A 673 2.21 29.40 -27.73
CA ASP A 673 1.32 29.44 -28.91
C ASP A 673 1.67 28.48 -30.05
N LYS A 674 2.60 27.56 -29.82
CA LYS A 674 3.11 26.64 -30.84
C LYS A 674 3.11 25.22 -30.31
N ASP A 675 2.98 24.26 -31.23
CA ASP A 675 3.05 22.83 -30.92
C ASP A 675 4.25 22.50 -30.03
N ASP A 676 4.01 21.64 -29.03
CA ASP A 676 4.95 21.19 -28.00
C ASP A 676 5.51 22.29 -27.07
N LYS A 677 5.20 23.57 -27.29
CA LYS A 677 5.73 24.65 -26.45
C LYS A 677 4.99 24.83 -25.14
N ILE A 678 3.90 24.10 -24.91
CA ILE A 678 3.31 23.96 -23.58
C ILE A 678 4.29 23.27 -22.61
N PHE A 679 5.20 22.42 -23.11
CA PHE A 679 6.16 21.71 -22.28
C PHE A 679 7.44 22.52 -22.07
N THR A 680 7.88 22.57 -20.82
CA THR A 680 9.21 23.05 -20.42
C THR A 680 10.31 21.99 -20.58
N GLY A 681 9.95 20.72 -20.76
CA GLY A 681 10.89 19.62 -20.98
C GLY A 681 10.19 18.28 -21.17
N SER A 682 10.98 17.25 -21.53
CA SER A 682 10.50 15.86 -21.67
C SER A 682 9.26 15.70 -22.57
N GLN A 683 9.20 16.45 -23.67
CA GLN A 683 8.11 16.37 -24.65
C GLN A 683 7.91 14.94 -25.13
N PHE A 684 6.67 14.56 -25.47
CA PHE A 684 6.39 13.25 -26.05
C PHE A 684 7.10 13.03 -27.39
N SER A 685 7.30 14.08 -28.17
CA SER A 685 8.02 14.07 -29.46
C SER A 685 9.55 13.99 -29.34
N ASN A 686 10.12 14.06 -28.13
CA ASN A 686 11.57 14.00 -27.95
C ASN A 686 12.15 12.64 -28.36
N ALA A 687 13.29 12.67 -29.06
CA ALA A 687 13.98 11.46 -29.53
C ALA A 687 14.70 10.66 -28.42
N LYS A 688 14.82 11.22 -27.21
CA LYS A 688 15.49 10.59 -26.08
C LYS A 688 14.57 10.51 -24.88
N ASN A 689 14.58 9.36 -24.23
CA ASN A 689 13.84 9.07 -23.00
C ASN A 689 12.33 9.36 -23.10
N SER A 690 11.73 9.22 -24.28
CA SER A 690 10.33 9.58 -24.53
C SER A 690 9.76 8.77 -25.70
N PHE A 691 8.49 8.98 -26.01
CA PHE A 691 7.78 8.30 -27.10
C PHE A 691 8.39 8.58 -28.48
N GLY A 692 9.04 9.73 -28.68
CA GLY A 692 9.69 10.08 -29.93
C GLY A 692 10.98 9.31 -30.24
N SER A 693 11.44 8.42 -29.36
CA SER A 693 12.57 7.55 -29.67
C SER A 693 12.22 6.57 -30.78
N LEU A 694 13.10 6.45 -31.78
CA LEU A 694 12.96 5.52 -32.91
C LEU A 694 13.43 4.10 -32.58
N THR A 695 13.79 3.84 -31.32
CA THR A 695 14.35 2.55 -30.87
C THR A 695 13.30 1.52 -30.49
N TRP A 696 12.02 1.91 -30.44
CA TRP A 696 10.93 1.06 -29.97
C TRP A 696 10.24 0.35 -31.13
N ASN A 697 9.99 -0.94 -30.99
CA ASN A 697 9.29 -1.76 -31.97
C ASN A 697 8.10 -2.46 -31.26
N PRO A 698 6.86 -2.40 -31.77
CA PRO A 698 6.40 -1.65 -32.96
C PRO A 698 6.48 -0.13 -32.86
N GLY A 699 6.64 0.44 -31.67
CA GLY A 699 6.69 1.90 -31.46
C GLY A 699 5.32 2.56 -31.61
N ASN A 700 5.27 3.76 -32.21
CA ASN A 700 4.03 4.51 -32.36
C ASN A 700 3.11 3.85 -33.40
N LEU A 701 1.87 3.56 -33.01
CA LEU A 701 0.81 3.03 -33.87
C LEU A 701 0.01 4.14 -34.58
N GLY A 702 0.61 5.32 -34.71
CA GLY A 702 0.09 6.51 -35.39
C GLY A 702 1.22 7.23 -36.13
N GLU A 703 0.98 8.45 -36.59
CA GLU A 703 1.95 9.22 -37.35
C GLU A 703 2.98 9.90 -36.45
N LYS A 704 4.16 10.23 -36.99
CA LYS A 704 5.19 10.96 -36.22
C LYS A 704 4.70 12.31 -35.68
N ASP A 705 3.84 12.99 -36.43
CA ASP A 705 3.26 14.28 -36.02
C ASP A 705 2.22 14.14 -34.89
N ASP A 706 1.64 12.94 -34.71
CA ASP A 706 0.66 12.69 -33.63
C ASP A 706 1.30 12.76 -32.23
N LEU A 707 2.63 12.64 -32.15
CA LEU A 707 3.40 12.75 -30.90
C LEU A 707 3.42 14.18 -30.34
N LYS A 708 3.11 15.19 -31.16
CA LYS A 708 3.12 16.58 -30.72
C LYS A 708 1.83 16.91 -29.99
N VAL A 709 1.94 17.68 -28.91
CA VAL A 709 0.77 18.34 -28.31
C VAL A 709 0.53 19.65 -29.05
N LYS A 710 -0.62 19.75 -29.71
CA LYS A 710 -0.95 20.86 -30.63
C LYS A 710 -1.43 22.08 -29.88
N ALA A 711 -1.05 23.28 -30.31
CA ALA A 711 -1.67 24.50 -29.80
C ALA A 711 -3.13 24.57 -30.28
N LEU A 712 -4.08 24.73 -29.37
CA LEU A 712 -5.49 24.80 -29.71
C LEU A 712 -5.81 26.13 -30.40
N THR A 713 -6.53 26.07 -31.51
CA THR A 713 -7.07 27.24 -32.20
C THR A 713 -8.58 27.27 -32.14
N ASP A 714 -9.16 28.45 -32.26
CA ASP A 714 -10.57 28.59 -32.63
C ASP A 714 -10.82 28.22 -34.10
N ASP A 715 -12.08 28.27 -34.51
CA ASP A 715 -12.52 27.91 -35.85
C ASP A 715 -12.00 28.87 -36.95
N ASN A 716 -11.45 30.03 -36.56
CA ASN A 716 -10.81 30.99 -37.47
C ASN A 716 -9.28 30.83 -37.51
N GLY A 717 -8.73 29.84 -36.81
CA GLY A 717 -7.29 29.60 -36.74
C GLY A 717 -6.53 30.48 -35.75
N LYS A 718 -7.21 31.26 -34.90
CA LYS A 718 -6.55 32.02 -33.82
C LYS A 718 -6.20 31.07 -32.68
N VAL A 719 -4.94 31.07 -32.26
CA VAL A 719 -4.50 30.31 -31.06
C VAL A 719 -5.22 30.83 -29.81
N LEU A 720 -5.72 29.91 -28.98
CA LEU A 720 -6.48 30.22 -27.78
C LEU A 720 -5.60 30.19 -26.52
N ARG A 721 -5.84 31.17 -25.64
CA ARG A 721 -5.35 31.16 -24.26
C ARG A 721 -6.26 30.37 -23.34
N ALA A 722 -5.75 29.99 -22.18
CA ALA A 722 -6.57 29.39 -21.13
C ALA A 722 -7.79 30.27 -20.80
N THR A 723 -7.63 31.60 -20.70
CA THR A 723 -8.69 32.57 -20.41
C THR A 723 -9.58 32.92 -21.63
N ASP A 724 -9.18 32.54 -22.84
CA ASP A 724 -10.06 32.59 -24.01
C ASP A 724 -11.02 31.38 -24.03
N LEU A 725 -10.52 30.22 -23.56
CA LEU A 725 -11.24 28.96 -23.55
C LEU A 725 -12.15 28.83 -22.33
N PHE A 726 -11.65 29.10 -21.12
CA PHE A 726 -12.36 28.89 -19.84
C PHE A 726 -12.86 30.19 -19.23
N THR A 727 -13.88 30.09 -18.37
CA THR A 727 -14.49 31.24 -17.69
C THR A 727 -13.53 31.91 -16.70
N SER A 728 -12.86 31.15 -15.84
CA SER A 728 -11.90 31.66 -14.85
C SER A 728 -10.89 30.58 -14.43
N PRO A 729 -9.98 30.15 -15.32
CA PRO A 729 -9.12 28.99 -15.06
C PRO A 729 -7.94 29.28 -14.12
N ASN A 730 -7.63 30.55 -13.88
CA ASN A 730 -6.45 30.94 -13.10
C ASN A 730 -6.63 30.60 -11.61
N PRO A 731 -5.60 30.06 -10.95
CA PRO A 731 -5.60 29.92 -9.49
C PRO A 731 -5.81 31.28 -8.82
N PRO A 732 -6.59 31.36 -7.72
CA PRO A 732 -7.05 32.61 -7.15
C PRO A 732 -5.96 33.34 -6.34
N TYR A 733 -4.94 32.63 -5.85
CA TYR A 733 -3.85 33.23 -5.09
C TYR A 733 -2.71 33.68 -6.01
N THR A 734 -2.45 34.99 -6.04
CA THR A 734 -1.45 35.60 -6.94
C THR A 734 -0.21 36.13 -6.21
N ALA A 735 -0.27 36.28 -4.89
CA ALA A 735 0.82 36.83 -4.08
C ALA A 735 1.90 35.79 -3.74
N TYR A 736 2.31 34.99 -4.72
CA TYR A 736 3.35 33.97 -4.55
C TYR A 736 4.70 34.59 -4.22
N ASP A 737 5.39 34.00 -3.24
CA ASP A 737 6.76 34.32 -2.86
C ASP A 737 7.50 33.01 -2.56
N ALA A 738 8.51 32.70 -3.37
CA ALA A 738 9.30 31.47 -3.22
C ALA A 738 10.02 31.37 -1.87
N SER A 739 10.28 32.50 -1.21
CA SER A 739 10.89 32.55 0.14
C SER A 739 9.87 32.43 1.27
N LYS A 740 8.56 32.54 0.96
CA LYS A 740 7.45 32.46 1.91
C LYS A 740 6.31 31.62 1.32
N PRO A 741 6.50 30.28 1.23
CA PRO A 741 5.48 29.38 0.70
C PRO A 741 4.14 29.56 1.42
N ASN A 742 3.04 29.61 0.68
CA ASN A 742 1.72 29.90 1.25
C ASN A 742 0.78 28.70 1.09
N PRO A 743 -0.09 28.40 2.08
CA PRO A 743 -1.15 27.39 1.95
C PRO A 743 -1.98 27.46 0.68
N LYS A 744 -2.18 28.68 0.17
CA LYS A 744 -3.06 28.99 -0.96
C LYS A 744 -2.37 28.94 -2.32
N ASP A 745 -1.07 28.63 -2.36
CA ASP A 745 -0.31 28.58 -3.62
C ASP A 745 -0.93 27.69 -4.69
N HIS A 746 -1.74 26.70 -4.31
CA HIS A 746 -2.40 25.75 -5.21
C HIS A 746 -3.91 25.61 -4.88
N GLU A 747 -4.51 26.66 -4.33
CA GLU A 747 -5.94 26.70 -4.02
C GLU A 747 -6.77 26.75 -5.31
N ALA A 748 -7.90 26.06 -5.33
CA ALA A 748 -8.86 26.11 -6.42
C ALA A 748 -9.85 27.28 -6.27
N PRO A 749 -10.45 27.75 -7.37
CA PRO A 749 -11.59 28.67 -7.30
C PRO A 749 -12.71 28.08 -6.41
N ALA A 750 -13.38 28.94 -5.65
CA ALA A 750 -14.45 28.54 -4.75
C ALA A 750 -15.60 27.80 -5.49
N ASP A 751 -15.89 28.22 -6.71
CA ASP A 751 -16.79 27.52 -7.65
C ASP A 751 -15.98 27.02 -8.85
N ILE A 752 -15.27 25.91 -8.65
CA ILE A 752 -14.46 25.28 -9.69
C ILE A 752 -15.31 24.84 -10.89
N TYR A 753 -16.58 24.47 -10.67
CA TYR A 753 -17.45 23.99 -11.74
C TYR A 753 -17.77 25.10 -12.73
N ASN A 754 -18.09 26.30 -12.25
CA ASN A 754 -18.30 27.46 -13.12
C ASN A 754 -16.98 27.99 -13.69
N ALA A 755 -15.91 28.02 -12.89
CA ALA A 755 -14.60 28.50 -13.31
C ALA A 755 -14.06 27.77 -14.55
N LEU A 756 -14.31 26.46 -14.62
CA LEU A 756 -13.83 25.59 -15.70
C LEU A 756 -14.83 25.35 -16.83
N ARG A 757 -15.99 26.04 -16.85
CA ARG A 757 -16.86 26.00 -18.03
C ARG A 757 -16.18 26.65 -19.22
N TYR A 758 -16.37 26.05 -20.40
CA TYR A 758 -15.93 26.65 -21.64
C TYR A 758 -16.72 27.92 -21.94
N LYS A 759 -16.01 29.04 -22.04
CA LYS A 759 -16.49 30.32 -22.54
C LYS A 759 -16.63 30.29 -24.07
N THR A 760 -15.69 29.60 -24.72
CA THR A 760 -15.66 29.37 -26.16
C THR A 760 -15.53 27.87 -26.37
N LEU A 761 -16.31 27.27 -27.28
CA LEU A 761 -16.22 25.84 -27.57
C LEU A 761 -15.81 25.62 -29.03
N PRO A 762 -14.50 25.53 -29.33
CA PRO A 762 -13.99 25.25 -30.67
C PRO A 762 -14.51 23.91 -31.21
N SER A 763 -14.77 23.82 -32.51
CA SER A 763 -15.34 22.62 -33.13
C SER A 763 -14.46 21.40 -32.89
N ILE A 764 -13.13 21.59 -32.92
CA ILE A 764 -12.13 20.55 -32.73
C ILE A 764 -12.25 19.83 -31.38
N ILE A 765 -12.68 20.54 -30.31
CA ILE A 765 -12.91 19.93 -28.99
C ILE A 765 -14.05 18.93 -29.07
N VAL A 766 -15.12 19.26 -29.79
CA VAL A 766 -16.32 18.43 -29.92
C VAL A 766 -16.07 17.28 -30.91
N GLU A 767 -15.56 17.59 -32.10
CA GLU A 767 -15.31 16.63 -33.19
C GLU A 767 -14.38 15.50 -32.76
N LYS A 768 -13.33 15.83 -32.01
CA LYS A 768 -12.33 14.86 -31.54
C LYS A 768 -12.52 14.43 -30.10
N ASN A 769 -13.57 14.90 -29.43
CA ASN A 769 -13.84 14.63 -28.02
C ASN A 769 -12.63 14.92 -27.10
N ILE A 770 -12.04 16.12 -27.25
CA ILE A 770 -10.85 16.55 -26.51
C ILE A 770 -11.23 16.98 -25.09
N GLY A 771 -10.42 16.57 -24.11
CA GLY A 771 -10.56 16.93 -22.71
C GLY A 771 -11.82 16.39 -22.04
N ASP A 772 -11.95 16.67 -20.75
CA ASP A 772 -13.11 16.26 -19.94
C ASP A 772 -14.39 16.89 -20.53
N PRO A 773 -15.37 16.08 -20.96
CA PRO A 773 -16.60 16.56 -21.58
C PRO A 773 -17.49 17.36 -20.62
N ARG A 774 -17.27 17.27 -19.30
CA ARG A 774 -18.02 18.03 -18.28
C ARG A 774 -18.06 19.53 -18.54
N TRP A 775 -17.00 20.09 -19.13
CA TRP A 775 -16.84 21.54 -19.29
C TRP A 775 -17.58 22.14 -20.48
N ARG A 776 -18.24 21.32 -21.30
CA ARG A 776 -18.95 21.75 -22.50
C ARG A 776 -20.28 22.44 -22.24
N ASN A 777 -20.89 22.22 -21.07
CA ASN A 777 -22.26 22.62 -20.75
C ASN A 777 -22.34 23.50 -19.48
#